data_AF-A0A8C8DPU8-F1
#
_entry.id   AF-A0A8C8DPU8-F1
#
_cell.length_a   1.000
_cell.length_b   1.000
_cell.length_c   1.000
_cell.angle_alpha   90.00
_cell.angle_beta   90.00
_cell.angle_gamma   90.00
#
_symmetry.space_group_name_H-M   'P 1'
#
loop_
_entity.id
_entity.type
_entity.pdbx_description
1 polymer ?
#
loop_
_entity_poly.entity_id
_entity_poly.type
_entity_poly.pdbx_seq_one_letter_code
_entity_poly.pdbx_strand_id
1 'polypeptide(L)'
;MRGAFLEVTDGGVVSVSQVLVLGCGNSELSEQLYDVGYKHLTNIDISETVVTHMNQRNAARRPGLSFHRVDATQTLYEDASFQVSLDKGTLDAMAAEEGGALARRMLQEVSRVLSVGGRYICVTLAQENVVSLAVEHFVHMGWAVRLHCMQEERGTAEEDSFALPVFVLVCTKFPQPMATPPLEMCVGDSGAPVRHTQVCELLSAVREHQAYAVLRKRLRTSSNPDSNLSLTLCQANSGLPRYTLTVQDSPAGAKTPRSNQFAIFIVPRGSETAWLYSSSEGRRQLAANANFRRLVIVAMHRNQEYTDMQAVQAELSPVVMDLAPPGMPANHQVPFLTVGGDLGWREEVFRGRSQLSGEYCVENVRGEDGEPYRRLVFLSNSALVQSESRLLSSASRHKKSKKRAKASAAASSSSLLVDSGFLCCAHHQVMVAALALLQEGTQHDTDVPVSVLLVGLGGGGLPQFLRDFLPGVSVEVVELDPVMLEVATQWFGFRPDGRLTVTVGDGLEHICALEREGGRLFDAIMLDVDNKDCSLGMSCPPAAFVETPFLQKIHNLLTPRGLFILNLVCRDPTLRKSVLEGVSSVFPTVLSQKIEQEVNEVLLCFHDQKDPACILTSLDKCARRLQGALSSSTTPACCRAQIDISELLKDLAVA
;
A
#
# COMPACT_ATOMS: atom_id res chain seq x y z
N MET A 1 11.85 -34.69 5.37
CA MET A 1 11.26 -35.72 6.27
C MET A 1 12.25 -36.25 7.31
N ARG A 2 13.45 -36.75 6.95
CA ARG A 2 14.41 -37.31 7.92
C ARG A 2 14.78 -36.35 9.06
N GLY A 3 15.02 -35.06 8.76
CA GLY A 3 15.34 -34.02 9.76
C GLY A 3 14.19 -33.72 10.73
N ALA A 4 12.98 -33.46 10.22
CA ALA A 4 11.78 -33.27 11.03
C ALA A 4 11.45 -34.51 11.89
N PHE A 5 11.68 -35.72 11.39
CA PHE A 5 11.51 -36.94 12.18
C PHE A 5 12.58 -37.11 13.27
N LEU A 6 13.82 -36.64 13.04
CA LEU A 6 14.93 -36.73 13.99
C LEU A 6 14.83 -35.73 15.15
N GLU A 7 14.28 -34.53 14.92
CA GLU A 7 13.90 -33.60 16.00
C GLU A 7 12.75 -34.15 16.85
N VAL A 8 11.92 -35.01 16.25
CA VAL A 8 10.71 -35.54 16.90
C VAL A 8 10.97 -36.79 17.75
N THR A 9 12.11 -37.47 17.56
CA THR A 9 12.50 -38.71 18.28
C THR A 9 13.71 -38.56 19.18
N ASP A 10 13.90 -37.40 19.81
CA ASP A 10 15.01 -37.11 20.75
C ASP A 10 16.40 -37.49 20.18
N GLY A 11 16.77 -36.88 19.05
CA GLY A 11 18.19 -36.82 18.63
C GLY A 11 18.78 -38.17 18.22
N GLY A 12 17.97 -39.08 17.67
CA GLY A 12 18.45 -40.35 17.12
C GLY A 12 18.57 -41.49 18.14
N VAL A 13 18.04 -41.33 19.36
CA VAL A 13 17.82 -42.47 20.25
C VAL A 13 16.52 -43.15 19.82
N VAL A 14 16.64 -44.29 19.14
CA VAL A 14 15.51 -45.18 18.83
C VAL A 14 14.99 -45.78 20.15
N SER A 15 14.24 -44.98 20.91
CA SER A 15 13.49 -45.48 22.06
C SER A 15 12.34 -46.36 21.56
N VAL A 16 11.87 -47.27 22.42
CA VAL A 16 10.79 -48.23 22.16
C VAL A 16 9.42 -47.51 22.07
N SER A 17 9.29 -46.56 21.15
CA SER A 17 8.09 -45.75 20.97
C SER A 17 7.00 -46.56 20.26
N GLN A 18 5.83 -46.67 20.87
CA GLN A 18 4.62 -47.18 20.23
C GLN A 18 4.07 -46.12 19.29
N VAL A 19 4.05 -46.42 17.99
CA VAL A 19 3.60 -45.50 16.94
C VAL A 19 2.31 -46.01 16.32
N LEU A 20 1.26 -45.20 16.36
CA LEU A 20 0.01 -45.41 15.63
C LEU A 20 0.09 -44.68 14.29
N VAL A 21 -0.07 -45.39 13.17
CA VAL A 21 -0.16 -44.78 11.83
C VAL A 21 -1.62 -44.79 11.40
N LEU A 22 -2.21 -43.60 11.30
CA LEU A 22 -3.59 -43.36 10.91
C LEU A 22 -3.74 -43.40 9.39
N GLY A 23 -4.83 -44.01 8.92
CA GLY A 23 -5.20 -44.09 7.50
C GLY A 23 -4.01 -44.42 6.60
N CYS A 24 -3.34 -45.54 6.88
CA CYS A 24 -2.04 -45.85 6.29
C CYS A 24 -2.07 -45.93 4.75
N GLY A 25 -3.25 -46.20 4.17
CA GLY A 25 -3.42 -46.33 2.74
C GLY A 25 -2.50 -47.39 2.14
N ASN A 26 -2.19 -47.23 0.85
CA ASN A 26 -1.18 -48.04 0.17
C ASN A 26 0.21 -47.38 0.16
N SER A 27 0.47 -46.43 1.07
CA SER A 27 1.71 -45.65 1.11
C SER A 27 2.88 -46.49 1.65
N GLU A 28 4.08 -46.29 1.11
CA GLU A 28 5.31 -46.95 1.59
C GLU A 28 5.87 -46.34 2.89
N LEU A 29 5.13 -45.45 3.54
CA LEU A 29 5.64 -44.68 4.70
C LEU A 29 6.00 -45.60 5.86
N SER A 30 5.08 -46.50 6.23
CA SER A 30 5.29 -47.47 7.31
C SER A 30 6.42 -48.45 6.99
N GLU A 31 6.56 -48.82 5.72
CA GLU A 31 7.65 -49.68 5.24
C GLU A 31 9.01 -49.02 5.41
N GLN A 32 9.11 -47.75 5.02
CA GLN A 32 10.33 -46.95 5.14
C GLN A 32 10.69 -46.71 6.61
N LEU A 33 9.71 -46.39 7.46
CA LEU A 33 9.91 -46.26 8.91
C LEU A 33 10.40 -47.56 9.53
N TYR A 34 9.81 -48.69 9.15
CA TYR A 34 10.26 -50.00 9.60
C TYR A 34 11.71 -50.29 9.19
N ASP A 35 12.07 -49.97 7.95
CA ASP A 35 13.40 -50.22 7.41
C ASP A 35 14.49 -49.35 8.06
N VAL A 36 14.14 -48.14 8.54
CA VAL A 36 15.07 -47.27 9.30
C VAL A 36 15.11 -47.54 10.81
N GLY A 37 14.35 -48.51 11.31
CA GLY A 37 14.49 -49.03 12.68
C GLY A 37 13.26 -48.91 13.58
N TYR A 38 12.17 -48.28 13.14
CA TYR A 38 10.93 -48.20 13.95
C TYR A 38 10.16 -49.53 13.86
N LYS A 39 10.30 -50.39 14.87
CA LYS A 39 9.72 -51.75 14.86
C LYS A 39 8.35 -51.87 15.52
N HIS A 40 7.92 -50.88 16.30
CA HIS A 40 6.65 -50.88 17.03
C HIS A 40 5.62 -49.97 16.33
N LEU A 41 5.23 -50.37 15.11
CA LEU A 41 4.28 -49.64 14.27
C LEU A 41 2.94 -50.36 14.26
N THR A 42 1.88 -49.70 14.69
CA THR A 42 0.48 -50.15 14.52
C THR A 42 -0.15 -49.35 13.39
N ASN A 43 -0.41 -49.99 12.25
CA ASN A 43 -0.97 -49.32 11.07
C ASN A 43 -2.47 -49.60 10.98
N ILE A 44 -3.29 -48.56 10.85
CA ILE A 44 -4.73 -48.69 10.73
C ILE A 44 -5.28 -48.06 9.45
N ASP A 45 -6.33 -48.66 8.91
CA ASP A 45 -7.12 -48.11 7.79
C ASP A 45 -8.57 -48.60 7.86
N ILE A 46 -9.52 -47.84 7.32
CA ILE A 46 -10.94 -48.24 7.26
C ILE A 46 -11.19 -49.27 6.14
N SER A 47 -10.34 -49.28 5.11
CA SER A 47 -10.45 -50.12 3.91
C SER A 47 -9.83 -51.50 4.09
N GLU A 48 -10.67 -52.52 4.08
CA GLU A 48 -10.25 -53.92 4.14
C GLU A 48 -9.34 -54.34 2.97
N THR A 49 -9.61 -53.80 1.78
CA THR A 49 -8.83 -54.05 0.57
C THR A 49 -7.40 -53.57 0.74
N VAL A 50 -7.22 -52.35 1.27
CA VAL A 50 -5.90 -51.76 1.53
C VAL A 50 -5.15 -52.57 2.58
N VAL A 51 -5.81 -52.90 3.70
CA VAL A 51 -5.22 -53.68 4.79
C VAL A 51 -4.74 -55.05 4.30
N THR A 52 -5.58 -55.76 3.52
CA THR A 52 -5.23 -57.07 2.97
C THR A 52 -4.04 -56.97 2.03
N HIS A 53 -4.06 -56.00 1.13
CA HIS A 53 -2.97 -55.74 0.18
C HIS A 53 -1.65 -55.42 0.90
N MET A 54 -1.67 -54.53 1.90
CA MET A 54 -0.48 -54.11 2.63
C MET A 54 0.13 -55.24 3.48
N ASN A 55 -0.70 -56.08 4.11
CA ASN A 55 -0.24 -57.27 4.82
C ASN A 55 0.42 -58.28 3.86
N GLN A 56 -0.20 -58.57 2.70
CA GLN A 56 0.37 -59.46 1.69
C GLN A 56 1.71 -58.95 1.15
N ARG A 57 1.77 -57.65 0.84
CA ARG A 57 2.97 -56.97 0.35
C ARG A 57 4.15 -57.06 1.32
N ASN A 58 3.88 -57.06 2.63
CA ASN A 58 4.91 -57.03 3.67
C ASN A 58 5.21 -58.37 4.34
N ALA A 59 4.39 -59.40 4.13
CA ALA A 59 4.50 -60.69 4.82
C ALA A 59 5.90 -61.33 4.76
N ALA A 60 6.59 -61.28 3.62
CA ALA A 60 7.91 -61.89 3.46
C ALA A 60 9.06 -60.97 3.93
N ARG A 61 9.00 -59.67 3.60
CA ARG A 61 10.11 -58.73 3.81
C ARG A 61 10.09 -58.06 5.19
N ARG A 62 8.90 -57.86 5.76
CA ARG A 62 8.68 -57.12 7.01
C ARG A 62 7.64 -57.84 7.89
N PRO A 63 7.92 -59.07 8.36
CA PRO A 63 6.94 -59.89 9.08
C PRO A 63 6.46 -59.26 10.40
N GLY A 64 7.22 -58.32 10.97
CA GLY A 64 6.82 -57.56 12.16
C GLY A 64 5.98 -56.30 11.89
N LEU A 65 5.64 -56.00 10.63
CA LEU A 65 4.85 -54.84 10.25
C LEU A 65 3.40 -55.28 9.99
N SER A 66 2.48 -54.95 10.91
CA SER A 66 1.07 -55.34 10.82
C SER A 66 0.16 -54.17 10.43
N PHE A 67 -0.90 -54.50 9.68
CA PHE A 67 -1.96 -53.58 9.26
C PHE A 67 -3.32 -54.10 9.73
N HIS A 68 -4.14 -53.22 10.29
CA HIS A 68 -5.43 -53.56 10.90
C HIS A 68 -6.58 -52.73 10.32
N ARG A 69 -7.74 -53.36 10.13
CA ARG A 69 -8.96 -52.65 9.73
C ARG A 69 -9.58 -51.99 10.97
N VAL A 70 -9.44 -50.67 11.10
CA VAL A 70 -9.92 -49.90 12.27
C VAL A 70 -10.37 -48.51 11.80
N ASP A 71 -11.49 -48.03 12.36
CA ASP A 71 -11.95 -46.66 12.19
C ASP A 71 -11.15 -45.72 13.11
N ALA A 72 -10.44 -44.75 12.52
CA ALA A 72 -9.62 -43.80 13.28
C ALA A 72 -10.42 -42.80 14.13
N THR A 73 -11.74 -42.70 13.92
CA THR A 73 -12.63 -41.85 14.73
C THR A 73 -13.07 -42.49 16.03
N GLN A 74 -12.93 -43.82 16.16
CA GLN A 74 -13.25 -44.57 17.36
C GLN A 74 -12.49 -45.90 17.36
N THR A 75 -11.31 -45.91 17.99
CA THR A 75 -10.46 -47.11 18.09
C THR A 75 -10.81 -47.94 19.33
N LEU A 76 -10.32 -49.18 19.35
CA LEU A 76 -10.43 -50.09 20.49
C LEU A 76 -9.21 -50.04 21.42
N TYR A 77 -8.29 -49.09 21.20
CA TYR A 77 -7.06 -48.98 21.97
C TYR A 77 -7.30 -48.32 23.32
N GLU A 78 -6.50 -48.68 24.32
CA GLU A 78 -6.56 -48.08 25.65
C GLU A 78 -6.11 -46.61 25.63
N ASP A 79 -6.60 -45.82 26.59
CA ASP A 79 -6.16 -44.44 26.81
C ASP A 79 -4.63 -44.41 27.01
N ALA A 80 -3.96 -43.40 26.45
CA ALA A 80 -2.53 -43.19 26.62
C ALA A 80 -1.62 -44.40 26.21
N SER A 81 -2.07 -45.24 25.28
CA SER A 81 -1.34 -46.43 24.81
C SER A 81 -0.22 -46.13 23.79
N PHE A 82 -0.22 -44.95 23.15
CA PHE A 82 0.76 -44.57 22.14
C PHE A 82 1.61 -43.35 22.54
N GLN A 83 2.85 -43.29 22.06
CA GLN A 83 3.72 -42.12 22.19
C GLN A 83 3.65 -41.22 20.95
N VAL A 84 3.40 -41.80 19.78
CA VAL A 84 3.31 -41.05 18.52
C VAL A 84 2.09 -41.49 17.73
N SER A 85 1.36 -40.52 17.20
CA SER A 85 0.31 -40.74 16.20
C SER A 85 0.74 -40.05 14.91
N LEU A 86 0.90 -40.82 13.84
CA LEU A 86 1.36 -40.37 12.54
C LEU A 86 0.22 -40.36 11.54
N ASP A 87 0.09 -39.27 10.82
CA ASP A 87 -0.92 -39.04 9.80
C ASP A 87 -0.26 -38.48 8.55
N LYS A 88 -0.60 -39.03 7.39
CA LYS A 88 -0.19 -38.52 6.09
C LYS A 88 -1.41 -38.38 5.20
N GLY A 89 -2.03 -37.20 5.22
CA GLY A 89 -3.20 -36.85 4.42
C GLY A 89 -4.53 -37.48 4.86
N THR A 90 -4.57 -38.23 5.97
CA THR A 90 -5.83 -38.76 6.51
C THR A 90 -6.67 -37.64 7.11
N LEU A 91 -6.05 -36.71 7.84
CA LEU A 91 -6.73 -35.50 8.30
C LEU A 91 -7.30 -34.69 7.13
N ASP A 92 -6.50 -34.45 6.08
CA ASP A 92 -6.95 -33.72 4.87
C ASP A 92 -8.18 -34.40 4.23
N ALA A 93 -8.16 -35.73 4.09
CA ALA A 93 -9.28 -36.49 3.54
C ALA A 93 -10.53 -36.40 4.44
N MET A 94 -10.40 -36.56 5.75
CA MET A 94 -11.53 -36.50 6.68
C MET A 94 -12.07 -35.09 6.88
N ALA A 95 -11.24 -34.06 6.72
CA ALA A 95 -11.64 -32.66 6.84
C ALA A 95 -12.51 -32.19 5.67
N ALA A 96 -12.39 -32.85 4.51
CA ALA A 96 -13.24 -32.58 3.34
C ALA A 96 -14.67 -33.15 3.49
N GLU A 97 -14.86 -34.14 4.38
CA GLU A 97 -16.11 -34.85 4.58
C GLU A 97 -16.92 -34.28 5.76
N GLU A 98 -18.26 -34.30 5.67
CA GLU A 98 -19.17 -33.90 6.75
C GLU A 98 -18.85 -32.53 7.41
N GLY A 99 -18.32 -31.57 6.66
CA GLY A 99 -17.90 -30.27 7.22
C GLY A 99 -16.80 -30.37 8.28
N GLY A 100 -15.96 -31.41 8.21
CA GLY A 100 -14.88 -31.69 9.15
C GLY A 100 -15.30 -32.40 10.44
N ALA A 101 -16.54 -32.90 10.52
CA ALA A 101 -17.02 -33.62 11.71
C ALA A 101 -16.22 -34.91 11.97
N LEU A 102 -15.89 -35.66 10.90
CA LEU A 102 -15.03 -36.85 10.98
C LEU A 102 -13.63 -36.51 11.49
N ALA A 103 -13.01 -35.44 10.95
CA ALA A 103 -11.71 -34.97 11.40
C ALA A 103 -11.71 -34.62 12.90
N ARG A 104 -12.74 -33.91 13.40
CA ARG A 104 -12.84 -33.59 14.84
C ARG A 104 -12.92 -34.85 15.71
N ARG A 105 -13.71 -35.85 15.31
CA ARG A 105 -13.80 -37.13 16.03
C ARG A 105 -12.46 -37.87 16.03
N MET A 106 -11.77 -37.91 14.89
CA MET A 106 -10.42 -38.47 14.79
C MET A 106 -9.43 -37.75 15.71
N LEU A 107 -9.42 -36.41 15.73
CA LEU A 107 -8.52 -35.63 16.58
C LEU A 107 -8.81 -35.83 18.08
N GLN A 108 -10.07 -35.97 18.47
CA GLN A 108 -10.46 -36.35 19.84
C GLN A 108 -9.91 -37.73 20.21
N GLU A 109 -10.04 -38.68 19.30
CA GLU A 109 -9.56 -40.05 19.52
C GLU A 109 -8.04 -40.13 19.61
N VAL A 110 -7.32 -39.42 18.72
CA VAL A 110 -5.86 -39.22 18.81
C VAL A 110 -5.48 -38.63 20.17
N SER A 111 -6.23 -37.65 20.65
CA SER A 111 -5.98 -37.01 21.94
C SER A 111 -6.12 -37.98 23.12
N ARG A 112 -7.03 -38.95 23.02
CA ARG A 112 -7.28 -40.00 24.03
C ARG A 112 -6.16 -41.03 24.06
N VAL A 113 -5.79 -41.58 22.90
CA VAL A 113 -4.83 -42.69 22.82
C VAL A 113 -3.37 -42.24 23.01
N LEU A 114 -3.07 -40.95 22.84
CA LEU A 114 -1.74 -40.41 23.10
C LEU A 114 -1.44 -40.24 24.59
N SER A 115 -0.28 -40.76 25.01
CA SER A 115 0.30 -40.56 26.33
C SER A 115 0.80 -39.12 26.54
N VAL A 116 0.97 -38.73 27.80
CA VAL A 116 1.60 -37.44 28.15
C VAL A 116 3.03 -37.40 27.61
N GLY A 117 3.41 -36.27 26.99
CA GLY A 117 4.65 -36.14 26.22
C GLY A 117 4.56 -36.71 24.80
N GLY A 118 3.46 -37.40 24.48
CA GLY A 118 3.20 -37.94 23.16
C GLY A 118 2.90 -36.86 22.12
N ARG A 119 3.11 -37.21 20.84
CA ARG A 119 3.05 -36.27 19.73
C ARG A 119 2.14 -36.77 18.62
N TYR A 120 1.27 -35.89 18.14
CA TYR A 120 0.58 -36.05 16.86
C TYR A 120 1.42 -35.40 15.76
N ILE A 121 1.73 -36.15 14.71
CA ILE A 121 2.52 -35.71 13.56
C ILE A 121 1.66 -35.87 12.32
N CYS A 122 1.30 -34.76 11.67
CA CYS A 122 0.49 -34.77 10.46
C CYS A 122 1.27 -34.16 9.29
N VAL A 123 1.45 -34.95 8.23
CA VAL A 123 1.94 -34.47 6.93
C VAL A 123 0.72 -34.06 6.11
N THR A 124 0.59 -32.77 5.87
CA THR A 124 -0.61 -32.14 5.30
C THR A 124 -0.23 -31.08 4.27
N LEU A 125 -1.14 -30.75 3.36
CA LEU A 125 -1.00 -29.54 2.52
C LEU A 125 -1.42 -28.26 3.27
N ALA A 126 -1.91 -28.42 4.51
CA ALA A 126 -2.33 -27.38 5.42
C ALA A 126 -3.37 -26.42 4.81
N GLN A 127 -4.31 -26.93 4.00
CA GLN A 127 -5.42 -26.12 3.51
C GLN A 127 -6.15 -25.48 4.69
N GLU A 128 -6.65 -24.25 4.51
CA GLU A 128 -7.11 -23.40 5.61
C GLU A 128 -8.09 -24.09 6.57
N ASN A 129 -9.08 -24.81 6.04
CA ASN A 129 -10.05 -25.58 6.82
C ASN A 129 -9.41 -26.79 7.54
N VAL A 130 -8.38 -27.42 6.97
CA VAL A 130 -7.71 -28.59 7.55
C VAL A 130 -6.82 -28.17 8.72
N VAL A 131 -5.94 -27.19 8.50
CA VAL A 131 -4.97 -26.76 9.51
C VAL A 131 -5.65 -26.02 10.66
N SER A 132 -6.69 -25.21 10.39
CA SER A 132 -7.47 -24.55 11.45
C SER A 132 -8.12 -25.57 12.39
N LEU A 133 -8.77 -26.62 11.86
CA LEU A 133 -9.37 -27.69 12.66
C LEU A 133 -8.39 -28.31 13.65
N ALA A 134 -7.20 -28.70 13.18
CA ALA A 134 -6.21 -29.34 14.03
C ALA A 134 -5.57 -28.37 15.02
N VAL A 135 -5.13 -27.20 14.56
CA VAL A 135 -4.47 -26.21 15.43
C VAL A 135 -5.42 -25.74 16.53
N GLU A 136 -6.66 -25.36 16.20
CA GLU A 136 -7.65 -24.93 17.19
C GLU A 136 -7.96 -26.03 18.21
N HIS A 137 -8.14 -27.27 17.75
CA HIS A 137 -8.40 -28.42 18.63
C HIS A 137 -7.27 -28.61 19.66
N PHE A 138 -6.02 -28.70 19.20
CA PHE A 138 -4.89 -28.97 20.09
C PHE A 138 -4.54 -27.77 20.99
N VAL A 139 -4.69 -26.54 20.49
CA VAL A 139 -4.49 -25.34 21.32
C VAL A 139 -5.56 -25.24 22.40
N HIS A 140 -6.83 -25.56 22.08
CA HIS A 140 -7.91 -25.62 23.08
C HIS A 140 -7.62 -26.64 24.19
N MET A 141 -6.97 -27.76 23.83
CA MET A 141 -6.50 -28.77 24.77
C MET A 141 -5.22 -28.38 25.53
N GLY A 142 -4.63 -27.21 25.23
CA GLY A 142 -3.41 -26.69 25.87
C GLY A 142 -2.11 -27.34 25.40
N TRP A 143 -2.06 -27.87 24.17
CA TRP A 143 -0.90 -28.54 23.59
C TRP A 143 -0.01 -27.56 22.83
N ALA A 144 1.30 -27.79 22.84
CA ALA A 144 2.21 -27.07 21.94
C ALA A 144 1.94 -27.46 20.49
N VAL A 145 2.00 -26.48 19.60
CA VAL A 145 1.82 -26.66 18.15
C VAL A 145 3.02 -26.09 17.41
N ARG A 146 3.63 -26.92 16.56
CA ARG A 146 4.71 -26.52 15.67
C ARG A 146 4.42 -26.97 14.24
N LEU A 147 4.53 -26.05 13.28
CA LEU A 147 4.38 -26.32 11.85
C LEU A 147 5.73 -26.19 11.15
N HIS A 148 6.14 -27.23 10.43
CA HIS A 148 7.32 -27.19 9.57
C HIS A 148 6.89 -27.07 8.11
N CYS A 149 7.18 -25.93 7.47
CA CYS A 149 7.01 -25.75 6.04
C CYS A 149 8.22 -26.37 5.32
N MET A 150 8.00 -27.47 4.61
CA MET A 150 9.04 -28.15 3.84
C MET A 150 9.38 -27.32 2.61
N GLN A 151 10.67 -27.02 2.39
CA GLN A 151 11.13 -26.44 1.14
C GLN A 151 11.38 -27.56 0.12
N GLU A 152 10.93 -27.37 -1.12
CA GLU A 152 11.33 -28.23 -2.23
C GLU A 152 12.79 -27.91 -2.63
N GLU A 153 13.60 -28.95 -2.80
CA GLU A 153 14.97 -28.80 -3.30
C GLU A 153 14.94 -28.17 -4.71
N ARG A 154 15.75 -27.12 -4.91
CA ARG A 154 15.86 -26.40 -6.19
C ARG A 154 16.36 -27.38 -7.28
N GLY A 155 15.48 -27.89 -8.13
CA GLY A 155 15.80 -28.91 -9.13
C GLY A 155 14.79 -29.03 -10.28
N THR A 156 15.26 -29.56 -11.41
CA THR A 156 14.73 -29.49 -12.79
C THR A 156 13.37 -30.15 -13.09
N ALA A 157 12.52 -30.42 -12.11
CA ALA A 157 11.21 -31.05 -12.29
C ALA A 157 10.04 -30.27 -11.65
N GLU A 158 10.16 -28.94 -11.56
CA GLU A 158 9.13 -28.07 -10.95
C GLU A 158 7.85 -27.92 -11.80
N GLU A 159 7.89 -28.20 -13.11
CA GLU A 159 6.75 -27.94 -14.02
C GLU A 159 5.50 -28.80 -13.69
N ASP A 160 5.69 -30.04 -13.22
CA ASP A 160 4.62 -30.99 -12.87
C ASP A 160 4.36 -31.12 -11.35
N SER A 161 5.14 -30.44 -10.50
CA SER A 161 5.00 -30.47 -9.03
C SER A 161 3.72 -29.79 -8.55
N PHE A 162 3.11 -30.23 -7.44
CA PHE A 162 1.92 -29.57 -6.90
C PHE A 162 2.24 -28.16 -6.36
N ALA A 163 1.34 -27.19 -6.49
CA ALA A 163 1.65 -25.78 -6.22
C ALA A 163 1.78 -25.42 -4.74
N LEU A 164 1.18 -26.22 -3.85
CA LEU A 164 1.19 -25.94 -2.41
C LEU A 164 2.35 -26.66 -1.73
N PRO A 165 3.04 -25.99 -0.79
CA PRO A 165 4.10 -26.62 -0.01
C PRO A 165 3.51 -27.66 0.93
N VAL A 166 4.33 -28.67 1.25
CA VAL A 166 3.99 -29.69 2.23
C VAL A 166 4.35 -29.18 3.63
N PHE A 167 3.44 -29.35 4.58
CA PHE A 167 3.66 -29.02 5.99
C PHE A 167 3.72 -30.28 6.84
N VAL A 168 4.52 -30.22 7.90
CA VAL A 168 4.49 -31.19 9.00
C VAL A 168 4.01 -30.48 10.25
N LEU A 169 2.77 -30.77 10.66
CA LEU A 169 2.19 -30.32 11.91
C LEU A 169 2.59 -31.27 13.04
N VAL A 170 3.19 -30.73 14.09
CA VAL A 170 3.61 -31.46 15.28
C VAL A 170 2.89 -30.86 16.49
N CYS A 171 2.00 -31.64 17.11
CA CYS A 171 1.26 -31.24 18.29
C CYS A 171 1.70 -32.09 19.49
N THR A 172 2.15 -31.47 20.58
CA THR A 172 2.73 -32.17 21.74
C THR A 172 1.84 -32.06 22.97
N LYS A 173 1.46 -33.21 23.53
CA LYS A 173 0.61 -33.32 24.73
C LYS A 173 1.41 -33.05 25.99
N PHE A 174 0.98 -32.07 26.79
CA PHE A 174 1.58 -31.79 28.10
C PHE A 174 0.80 -32.44 29.25
N PRO A 175 1.45 -32.69 30.41
CA PRO A 175 0.79 -33.26 31.58
C PRO A 175 -0.35 -32.37 32.11
N GLN A 176 -0.18 -31.05 32.00
CA GLN A 176 -1.18 -30.05 32.37
C GLN A 176 -1.47 -29.17 31.15
N PRO A 177 -2.74 -28.87 30.85
CA PRO A 177 -3.09 -27.93 29.77
C PRO A 177 -2.43 -26.57 30.02
N MET A 178 -1.67 -26.08 29.04
CA MET A 178 -1.09 -24.74 29.12
C MET A 178 -2.15 -23.70 28.77
N ALA A 179 -2.26 -22.63 29.56
CA ALA A 179 -3.14 -21.50 29.23
C ALA A 179 -2.71 -20.79 27.94
N THR A 180 -1.40 -20.74 27.68
CA THR A 180 -0.79 -20.15 26.48
C THR A 180 0.24 -21.13 25.91
N PRO A 181 -0.19 -22.17 25.18
CA PRO A 181 0.73 -23.11 24.58
C PRO A 181 1.62 -22.43 23.53
N PRO A 182 2.86 -22.89 23.33
CA PRO A 182 3.71 -22.34 22.28
C PRO A 182 3.15 -22.69 20.89
N LEU A 183 3.12 -21.68 20.02
CA LEU A 183 2.72 -21.78 18.61
C LEU A 183 3.91 -21.38 17.77
N GLU A 184 4.41 -22.29 16.93
CA GLU A 184 5.66 -22.07 16.21
C GLU A 184 5.55 -22.48 14.73
N MET A 185 6.26 -21.75 13.88
CA MET A 185 6.45 -22.09 12.48
C MET A 185 7.93 -22.13 12.13
N CYS A 186 8.36 -23.20 11.47
CA CYS A 186 9.71 -23.39 10.95
C CYS A 186 9.64 -23.43 9.42
N VAL A 187 10.60 -22.79 8.74
CA VAL A 187 10.68 -22.78 7.27
C VAL A 187 11.96 -23.46 6.82
N GLY A 188 11.85 -24.51 6.01
CA GLY A 188 12.98 -25.34 5.58
C GLY A 188 13.45 -26.35 6.65
N ASP A 189 14.42 -27.20 6.28
CA ASP A 189 14.86 -28.33 7.11
C ASP A 189 15.64 -27.95 8.39
N SER A 190 16.13 -26.71 8.47
CA SER A 190 16.93 -26.19 9.60
C SER A 190 16.50 -24.77 10.04
N GLY A 191 15.30 -24.35 9.64
CA GLY A 191 14.79 -23.02 9.97
C GLY A 191 14.59 -22.86 11.48
N ALA A 192 15.06 -21.74 12.03
CA ALA A 192 14.78 -21.39 13.43
C ALA A 192 13.27 -21.23 13.64
N PRO A 193 12.70 -21.73 14.76
CA PRO A 193 11.28 -21.61 15.04
C PRO A 193 10.90 -20.14 15.26
N VAL A 194 9.92 -19.67 14.49
CA VAL A 194 9.28 -18.35 14.68
C VAL A 194 8.06 -18.56 15.55
N ARG A 195 7.98 -17.85 16.68
CA ARG A 195 6.90 -17.99 17.65
C ARG A 195 5.77 -16.99 17.37
N HIS A 196 4.54 -17.48 17.43
CA HIS A 196 3.31 -16.70 17.28
C HIS A 196 2.55 -16.62 18.60
N THR A 197 1.81 -15.54 18.81
CA THR A 197 1.06 -15.32 20.06
C THR A 197 -0.37 -15.82 19.99
N GLN A 198 -0.94 -15.85 18.78
CA GLN A 198 -2.31 -16.25 18.53
C GLN A 198 -2.40 -17.27 17.40
N VAL A 199 -3.46 -18.09 17.43
CA VAL A 199 -3.75 -19.07 16.36
C VAL A 199 -3.93 -18.38 15.01
N CYS A 200 -4.63 -17.23 14.97
CA CYS A 200 -4.84 -16.47 13.74
C CYS A 200 -3.53 -15.99 13.08
N GLU A 201 -2.52 -15.62 13.88
CA GLU A 201 -1.20 -15.21 13.37
C GLU A 201 -0.45 -16.38 12.73
N LEU A 202 -0.45 -17.54 13.40
CA LEU A 202 0.14 -18.77 12.86
C LEU A 202 -0.56 -19.21 11.57
N LEU A 203 -1.90 -19.17 11.53
CA LEU A 203 -2.68 -19.50 10.33
C LEU A 203 -2.44 -18.49 9.20
N SER A 204 -2.27 -17.20 9.51
CA SER A 204 -1.88 -16.19 8.52
C SER A 204 -0.51 -16.50 7.91
N ALA A 205 0.47 -16.86 8.74
CA ALA A 205 1.81 -17.22 8.27
C ALA A 205 1.77 -18.44 7.32
N VAL A 206 0.97 -19.47 7.64
CA VAL A 206 0.75 -20.62 6.73
C VAL A 206 0.14 -20.17 5.40
N ARG A 207 -0.91 -19.33 5.45
CA ARG A 207 -1.59 -18.81 4.26
C ARG A 207 -0.64 -17.99 3.38
N GLU A 208 0.19 -17.15 3.98
CA GLU A 208 1.20 -16.34 3.29
C GLU A 208 2.23 -17.21 2.56
N HIS A 209 2.72 -18.28 3.19
CA HIS A 209 3.66 -19.21 2.56
C HIS A 209 3.03 -20.00 1.41
N GLN A 210 1.78 -20.45 1.58
CA GLN A 210 1.02 -21.08 0.50
C GLN A 210 0.79 -20.12 -0.67
N ALA A 211 0.36 -18.89 -0.39
CA ALA A 211 0.15 -17.87 -1.41
C ALA A 211 1.45 -17.56 -2.16
N TYR A 212 2.57 -17.44 -1.45
CA TYR A 212 3.89 -17.22 -2.04
C TYR A 212 4.36 -18.39 -2.92
N ALA A 213 4.12 -19.64 -2.52
CA ALA A 213 4.43 -20.81 -3.33
C ALA A 213 3.62 -20.86 -4.64
N VAL A 214 2.30 -20.60 -4.55
CA VAL A 214 1.41 -20.52 -5.72
C VAL A 214 1.85 -19.39 -6.65
N LEU A 215 2.19 -18.23 -6.08
CA LEU A 215 2.71 -17.07 -6.81
C LEU A 215 3.96 -17.42 -7.61
N ARG A 216 4.96 -18.00 -6.93
CA ARG A 216 6.24 -18.42 -7.53
C ARG A 216 6.00 -19.42 -8.65
N LYS A 217 5.16 -20.43 -8.44
CA LYS A 217 4.82 -21.40 -9.49
C LYS A 217 4.16 -20.72 -10.69
N ARG A 218 3.16 -19.87 -10.47
CA ARG A 218 2.46 -19.15 -11.53
C ARG A 218 3.42 -18.30 -12.37
N LEU A 219 4.33 -17.58 -11.72
CA LEU A 219 5.33 -16.75 -12.38
C LEU A 219 6.34 -17.54 -13.20
N ARG A 220 6.62 -18.79 -12.82
CA ARG A 220 7.51 -19.69 -13.56
C ARG A 220 6.81 -20.40 -14.71
N THR A 221 5.52 -20.74 -14.59
CA THR A 221 4.81 -21.48 -15.64
C THR A 221 4.08 -20.59 -16.63
N SER A 222 3.81 -19.33 -16.29
CA SER A 222 3.04 -18.42 -17.14
C SER A 222 3.61 -17.00 -17.14
N SER A 223 3.36 -16.29 -18.24
CA SER A 223 3.60 -14.84 -18.34
C SER A 223 2.27 -14.15 -18.62
N ASN A 224 1.94 -13.10 -17.87
CA ASN A 224 0.68 -12.37 -18.04
C ASN A 224 0.91 -10.84 -18.01
N PRO A 225 0.83 -10.16 -19.17
CA PRO A 225 1.07 -8.72 -19.26
C PRO A 225 0.01 -7.88 -18.55
N ASP A 226 -1.19 -8.41 -18.33
CA ASP A 226 -2.30 -7.69 -17.68
C ASP A 226 -2.34 -7.93 -16.16
N SER A 227 -1.42 -8.73 -15.63
CA SER A 227 -1.38 -9.01 -14.20
C SER A 227 -0.76 -7.86 -13.40
N ASN A 228 -1.50 -7.32 -12.42
CA ASN A 228 -1.00 -6.37 -11.43
C ASN A 228 -0.47 -7.12 -10.20
N LEU A 229 0.51 -7.98 -10.41
CA LEU A 229 1.04 -8.82 -9.35
C LEU A 229 2.03 -8.04 -8.48
N SER A 230 1.80 -8.01 -7.17
CA SER A 230 2.65 -7.30 -6.23
C SER A 230 2.98 -8.17 -5.01
N LEU A 231 4.22 -8.07 -4.55
CA LEU A 231 4.75 -8.74 -3.37
C LEU A 231 5.36 -7.70 -2.44
N THR A 232 5.04 -7.74 -1.15
CA THR A 232 5.67 -6.87 -0.15
C THR A 232 6.68 -7.69 0.66
N LEU A 233 7.92 -7.20 0.70
CA LEU A 233 8.98 -7.75 1.52
C LEU A 233 9.07 -6.96 2.81
N CYS A 234 8.95 -7.66 3.94
CA CYS A 234 9.05 -7.06 5.26
C CYS A 234 10.46 -7.21 5.82
N GLN A 235 10.86 -6.26 6.66
CA GLN A 235 12.12 -6.35 7.40
C GLN A 235 12.01 -7.42 8.50
N ALA A 236 12.94 -8.37 8.52
CA ALA A 236 12.87 -9.56 9.38
C ALA A 236 12.68 -9.25 10.88
N ASN A 237 13.30 -8.18 11.38
CA ASN A 237 13.27 -7.86 12.81
C ASN A 237 12.03 -7.09 13.25
N SER A 238 11.47 -6.24 12.39
CA SER A 238 10.38 -5.33 12.73
C SER A 238 9.03 -5.76 12.15
N GLY A 239 9.03 -6.65 11.15
CA GLY A 239 7.83 -7.02 10.39
C GLY A 239 7.29 -5.89 9.50
N LEU A 240 7.93 -4.71 9.50
CA LEU A 240 7.46 -3.57 8.73
C LEU A 240 7.78 -3.74 7.23
N PRO A 241 6.88 -3.30 6.33
CA PRO A 241 7.15 -3.24 4.90
C PRO A 241 8.45 -2.51 4.60
N ARG A 242 9.31 -3.13 3.79
CA ARG A 242 10.60 -2.60 3.37
C ARG A 242 10.68 -2.41 1.86
N TYR A 243 10.16 -3.35 1.08
CA TYR A 243 10.07 -3.20 -0.37
C TYR A 243 8.71 -3.66 -0.88
N THR A 244 8.22 -3.04 -1.94
CA THR A 244 7.10 -3.58 -2.74
C THR A 244 7.60 -3.86 -4.15
N LEU A 245 7.51 -5.12 -4.56
CA LEU A 245 7.95 -5.64 -5.84
C LEU A 245 6.72 -5.87 -6.71
N THR A 246 6.58 -5.10 -7.78
CA THR A 246 5.50 -5.26 -8.76
C THR A 246 6.04 -5.90 -10.02
N VAL A 247 5.48 -7.05 -10.41
CA VAL A 247 5.92 -7.80 -11.59
C VAL A 247 5.14 -7.35 -12.82
N GLN A 248 5.84 -6.98 -13.88
CA GLN A 248 5.26 -6.59 -15.16
C GLN A 248 5.87 -7.43 -16.28
N ASP A 249 5.04 -8.25 -16.93
CA ASP A 249 5.44 -9.04 -18.09
C ASP A 249 5.19 -8.28 -19.40
N SER A 250 6.04 -8.53 -20.39
CA SER A 250 5.83 -8.07 -21.77
C SER A 250 4.74 -8.88 -22.47
N PRO A 251 3.97 -8.28 -23.40
CA PRO A 251 2.97 -8.98 -24.19
C PRO A 251 3.55 -10.13 -25.04
N ALA A 252 2.74 -11.17 -25.26
CA ALA A 252 3.10 -12.28 -26.13
C ALA A 252 3.33 -11.78 -27.58
N GLY A 253 4.55 -11.94 -28.10
CA GLY A 253 4.95 -11.48 -29.44
C GLY A 253 5.80 -10.20 -29.48
N ALA A 254 6.07 -9.56 -28.33
CA ALA A 254 7.02 -8.46 -28.26
C ALA A 254 8.42 -8.89 -28.69
N LYS A 255 9.07 -8.13 -29.58
CA LYS A 255 10.44 -8.37 -30.08
C LYS A 255 11.47 -7.95 -29.02
N THR A 256 11.53 -8.69 -27.91
CA THR A 256 12.53 -8.48 -26.86
C THR A 256 13.86 -9.13 -27.24
N PRO A 257 15.02 -8.47 -27.03
CA PRO A 257 16.32 -9.09 -27.21
C PRO A 257 16.47 -10.35 -26.35
N ARG A 258 17.16 -11.38 -26.85
CA ARG A 258 17.40 -12.63 -26.08
C ARG A 258 18.19 -12.41 -24.78
N SER A 259 18.95 -11.31 -24.69
CA SER A 259 19.64 -10.87 -23.48
C SER A 259 18.71 -10.22 -22.46
N ASN A 260 17.56 -9.71 -22.87
CA ASN A 260 16.69 -8.89 -22.03
C ASN A 260 15.52 -9.73 -21.50
N GLN A 261 15.84 -10.80 -20.78
CA GLN A 261 14.82 -11.70 -20.26
C GLN A 261 14.23 -11.17 -18.95
N PHE A 262 15.07 -10.62 -18.08
CA PHE A 262 14.67 -10.26 -16.73
C PHE A 262 15.47 -9.04 -16.27
N ALA A 263 14.80 -8.09 -15.63
CA ALA A 263 15.45 -6.93 -15.03
C ALA A 263 14.70 -6.49 -13.78
N ILE A 264 15.43 -5.84 -12.87
CA ILE A 264 14.87 -5.18 -11.70
C ILE A 264 14.97 -3.68 -11.94
N PHE A 265 13.89 -2.94 -11.76
CA PHE A 265 13.87 -1.49 -11.78
C PHE A 265 13.66 -0.96 -10.37
N ILE A 266 14.64 -0.25 -9.84
CA ILE A 266 14.55 0.43 -8.54
C ILE A 266 13.95 1.81 -8.76
N VAL A 267 12.81 2.07 -8.11
CA VAL A 267 12.18 3.40 -8.14
C VAL A 267 13.01 4.37 -7.29
N PRO A 268 13.44 5.53 -7.83
CA PRO A 268 14.15 6.53 -7.05
C PRO A 268 13.34 7.04 -5.86
N ARG A 269 14.00 7.23 -4.72
CA ARG A 269 13.42 7.81 -3.51
C ARG A 269 12.93 9.22 -3.80
N GLY A 270 11.67 9.48 -3.43
CA GLY A 270 10.99 10.74 -3.69
C GLY A 270 10.19 10.75 -5.00
N SER A 271 10.32 9.74 -5.86
CA SER A 271 9.55 9.65 -7.10
C SER A 271 8.42 8.63 -7.04
N GLU A 272 8.19 7.95 -5.93
CA GLU A 272 7.27 6.81 -5.83
C GLU A 272 5.81 7.16 -6.14
N THR A 273 5.43 8.43 -5.98
CA THR A 273 4.09 8.95 -6.30
C THR A 273 3.94 9.31 -7.78
N ALA A 274 5.04 9.43 -8.54
CA ALA A 274 4.98 9.76 -9.96
C ALA A 274 4.19 8.70 -10.73
N TRP A 275 3.36 9.15 -11.67
CA TRP A 275 2.43 8.30 -12.42
C TRP A 275 3.09 7.07 -13.05
N LEU A 276 4.33 7.23 -13.54
CA LEU A 276 5.13 6.19 -14.17
C LEU A 276 5.38 4.97 -13.26
N TYR A 277 5.40 5.17 -11.94
CA TYR A 277 5.68 4.11 -10.96
C TYR A 277 4.45 3.71 -10.15
N SER A 278 3.54 4.65 -9.88
CA SER A 278 2.38 4.46 -9.00
C SER A 278 1.15 3.88 -9.70
N SER A 279 0.93 4.19 -10.98
CA SER A 279 -0.22 3.70 -11.76
C SER A 279 0.09 2.40 -12.50
N SER A 280 -0.95 1.61 -12.82
CA SER A 280 -0.76 0.38 -13.60
C SER A 280 -0.36 0.67 -15.05
N GLU A 281 -0.93 1.73 -15.61
CA GLU A 281 -0.69 2.24 -16.95
C GLU A 281 0.76 2.71 -17.08
N GLY A 282 1.23 3.50 -16.11
CA GLY A 282 2.60 3.98 -16.04
C GLY A 282 3.60 2.86 -15.92
N ARG A 283 3.35 1.87 -15.05
CA ARG A 283 4.22 0.68 -14.93
C ARG A 283 4.28 -0.14 -16.22
N ARG A 284 3.16 -0.28 -16.95
CA ARG A 284 3.14 -0.90 -18.29
C ARG A 284 3.98 -0.11 -19.29
N GLN A 285 3.87 1.22 -19.30
CA GLN A 285 4.68 2.07 -20.16
C GLN A 285 6.18 1.99 -19.82
N LEU A 286 6.53 1.97 -18.53
CA LEU A 286 7.90 1.78 -18.07
C LEU A 286 8.48 0.44 -18.55
N ALA A 287 7.72 -0.66 -18.40
CA ALA A 287 8.14 -1.98 -18.86
C ALA A 287 8.31 -2.05 -20.38
N ALA A 288 7.40 -1.44 -21.14
CA ALA A 288 7.51 -1.35 -22.60
C ALA A 288 8.77 -0.60 -23.03
N ASN A 289 9.11 0.50 -22.35
CA ASN A 289 10.32 1.30 -22.63
C ASN A 289 11.60 0.57 -22.23
N ALA A 290 11.60 -0.15 -21.10
CA ALA A 290 12.74 -0.94 -20.66
C ALA A 290 13.04 -2.12 -21.61
N ASN A 291 12.01 -2.64 -22.29
CA ASN A 291 12.11 -3.69 -23.31
C ASN A 291 12.75 -5.00 -22.77
N PHE A 292 12.27 -5.43 -21.60
CA PHE A 292 12.58 -6.73 -20.99
C PHE A 292 11.35 -7.64 -21.00
N ARG A 293 11.55 -8.96 -21.16
CA ARG A 293 10.45 -9.93 -21.10
C ARG A 293 9.70 -9.86 -19.77
N ARG A 294 10.41 -9.71 -18.65
CA ARG A 294 9.85 -9.42 -17.33
C ARG A 294 10.63 -8.29 -16.66
N LEU A 295 9.91 -7.29 -16.15
CA LEU A 295 10.45 -6.21 -15.34
C LEU A 295 9.83 -6.27 -13.94
N VAL A 296 10.67 -6.29 -12.90
CA VAL A 296 10.22 -6.16 -11.51
C VAL A 296 10.47 -4.73 -11.06
N ILE A 297 9.41 -3.99 -10.78
CA ILE A 297 9.47 -2.60 -10.33
C ILE A 297 9.45 -2.59 -8.80
N VAL A 298 10.52 -2.08 -8.20
CA VAL A 298 10.75 -2.10 -6.75
C VAL A 298 10.57 -0.70 -6.18
N ALA A 299 9.52 -0.53 -5.39
CA ALA A 299 9.32 0.63 -4.55
C ALA A 299 9.91 0.40 -3.16
N MET A 300 10.65 1.40 -2.67
CA MET A 300 11.19 1.43 -1.31
C MET A 300 10.19 2.11 -0.37
N HIS A 301 9.93 1.50 0.78
CA HIS A 301 9.01 2.07 1.76
C HIS A 301 9.63 3.23 2.54
N ARG A 302 8.76 4.13 3.04
CA ARG A 302 9.19 5.17 3.99
C ARG A 302 9.55 4.54 5.33
N ASN A 303 10.27 5.30 6.17
CA ASN A 303 10.69 4.88 7.52
C ASN A 303 11.72 3.72 7.53
N GLN A 304 12.39 3.51 6.41
CA GLN A 304 13.41 2.49 6.22
C GLN A 304 14.70 3.17 5.76
N GLU A 305 15.83 2.63 6.20
CA GLU A 305 17.14 3.10 5.78
C GLU A 305 17.68 2.27 4.61
N TYR A 306 18.19 2.97 3.61
CA TYR A 306 18.82 2.43 2.41
C TYR A 306 20.14 3.17 2.18
N THR A 307 21.25 2.43 2.27
CA THR A 307 22.60 3.01 2.21
C THR A 307 22.96 3.49 0.81
N ASP A 308 22.99 2.55 -0.14
CA ASP A 308 23.34 2.81 -1.53
C ASP A 308 22.74 1.72 -2.44
N MET A 309 22.91 1.89 -3.75
CA MET A 309 22.40 0.95 -4.73
C MET A 309 23.01 -0.46 -4.57
N GLN A 310 24.27 -0.58 -4.13
CA GLN A 310 24.94 -1.88 -3.98
C GLN A 310 24.36 -2.68 -2.81
N ALA A 311 24.08 -2.01 -1.70
CA ALA A 311 23.41 -2.62 -0.54
C ALA A 311 22.00 -3.10 -0.89
N VAL A 312 21.22 -2.28 -1.61
CA VAL A 312 19.87 -2.65 -2.07
C VAL A 312 19.91 -3.85 -3.04
N GLN A 313 20.87 -3.85 -3.96
CA GLN A 313 21.09 -4.98 -4.88
C GLN A 313 21.43 -6.27 -4.13
N ALA A 314 22.36 -6.21 -3.17
CA ALA A 314 22.75 -7.38 -2.38
C ALA A 314 21.58 -7.94 -1.56
N GLU A 315 20.76 -7.06 -0.97
CA GLU A 315 19.58 -7.45 -0.18
C GLU A 315 18.49 -8.10 -1.04
N LEU A 316 18.21 -7.56 -2.23
CA LEU A 316 17.14 -8.04 -3.10
C LEU A 316 17.52 -9.27 -3.93
N SER A 317 18.80 -9.46 -4.25
CA SER A 317 19.28 -10.50 -5.17
C SER A 317 18.75 -11.91 -4.86
N PRO A 318 18.77 -12.41 -3.61
CA PRO A 318 18.26 -13.74 -3.30
C PRO A 318 16.76 -13.90 -3.59
N VAL A 319 15.96 -12.84 -3.40
CA VAL A 319 14.49 -12.87 -3.44
C VAL A 319 13.97 -12.65 -4.86
N VAL A 320 14.55 -11.72 -5.61
CA VAL A 320 14.09 -11.41 -6.97
C VAL A 320 14.28 -12.59 -7.93
N MET A 321 15.24 -13.47 -7.66
CA MET A 321 15.44 -14.69 -8.45
C MET A 321 14.28 -15.67 -8.35
N ASP A 322 13.48 -15.62 -7.28
CA ASP A 322 12.25 -16.41 -7.19
C ASP A 322 11.17 -15.93 -8.18
N LEU A 323 11.29 -14.71 -8.69
CA LEU A 323 10.38 -14.08 -9.65
C LEU A 323 10.85 -14.20 -11.12
N ALA A 324 11.98 -14.86 -11.36
CA ALA A 324 12.56 -15.01 -12.69
C ALA A 324 11.59 -15.71 -13.67
N PRO A 325 11.59 -15.33 -14.96
CA PRO A 325 10.76 -15.97 -15.98
C PRO A 325 11.25 -17.39 -16.33
N PRO A 326 10.39 -18.24 -16.91
CA PRO A 326 10.77 -19.58 -17.36
C PRO A 326 11.90 -19.57 -18.39
N GLY A 327 12.75 -20.60 -18.33
CA GLY A 327 13.82 -20.82 -19.31
C GLY A 327 15.03 -19.89 -19.17
N MET A 328 15.13 -19.16 -18.06
CA MET A 328 16.26 -18.28 -17.79
C MET A 328 17.55 -19.09 -17.56
N PRO A 329 18.68 -18.75 -18.21
CA PRO A 329 19.95 -19.43 -17.99
C PRO A 329 20.45 -19.25 -16.55
N ALA A 330 20.99 -20.31 -15.94
CA ALA A 330 21.42 -20.33 -14.53
C ALA A 330 22.48 -19.26 -14.17
N ASN A 331 23.28 -18.80 -15.14
CA ASN A 331 24.34 -17.81 -14.94
C ASN A 331 24.02 -16.43 -15.54
N HIS A 332 22.76 -16.16 -15.86
CA HIS A 332 22.38 -14.87 -16.42
C HIS A 332 22.39 -13.80 -15.33
N GLN A 333 23.25 -12.77 -15.50
CA GLN A 333 23.28 -11.63 -14.60
C GLN A 333 22.02 -10.78 -14.79
N VAL A 334 21.31 -10.51 -13.70
CA VAL A 334 20.09 -9.71 -13.75
C VAL A 334 20.46 -8.23 -13.55
N PRO A 335 20.22 -7.35 -14.55
CA PRO A 335 20.51 -5.95 -14.39
C PRO A 335 19.53 -5.28 -13.43
N PHE A 336 20.08 -4.43 -12.55
CA PHE A 336 19.32 -3.48 -11.75
C PHE A 336 19.40 -2.11 -12.43
N LEU A 337 18.23 -1.56 -12.73
CA LEU A 337 18.03 -0.31 -13.45
C LEU A 337 17.46 0.73 -12.48
N THR A 338 17.79 2.00 -12.69
CA THR A 338 17.20 3.16 -11.99
C THR A 338 17.34 4.38 -12.89
N VAL A 339 16.50 5.39 -12.72
CA VAL A 339 16.69 6.69 -13.38
C VAL A 339 17.83 7.44 -12.69
N GLY A 340 18.74 8.02 -13.46
CA GLY A 340 19.86 8.82 -12.92
C GLY A 340 21.04 8.01 -12.35
N GLY A 341 20.89 6.70 -12.15
CA GLY A 341 21.96 5.81 -11.67
C GLY A 341 22.14 5.77 -10.15
N ASP A 342 21.33 6.51 -9.39
CA ASP A 342 21.34 6.52 -7.93
C ASP A 342 19.96 6.13 -7.34
N LEU A 343 19.86 6.10 -6.01
CA LEU A 343 18.63 5.81 -5.30
C LEU A 343 17.68 7.02 -5.19
N GLY A 344 17.93 8.11 -5.91
CA GLY A 344 17.25 9.38 -5.70
C GLY A 344 17.64 10.05 -4.38
N TRP A 345 16.98 11.17 -4.09
CA TRP A 345 17.22 11.96 -2.88
C TRP A 345 15.91 12.26 -2.17
N ARG A 346 15.82 11.79 -0.92
CA ARG A 346 14.79 12.12 0.06
C ARG A 346 15.47 12.42 1.38
N GLU A 347 15.23 13.61 1.91
CA GLU A 347 15.68 14.04 3.23
C GLU A 347 14.45 14.30 4.10
N GLU A 348 14.33 13.59 5.21
CA GLU A 348 13.31 13.91 6.21
C GLU A 348 13.72 15.17 6.96
N VAL A 349 12.92 16.22 6.85
CA VAL A 349 13.13 17.50 7.53
C VAL A 349 12.51 17.46 8.92
N PHE A 350 11.30 16.91 9.01
CA PHE A 350 10.55 16.82 10.24
C PHE A 350 9.57 15.66 10.20
N ARG A 351 9.29 15.09 11.37
CA ARG A 351 8.26 14.08 11.56
C ARG A 351 7.46 14.44 12.80
N GLY A 352 6.14 14.34 12.68
CA GLY A 352 5.22 14.65 13.76
C GLY A 352 4.00 13.76 13.74
N ARG A 353 3.12 13.99 14.71
CA ARG A 353 1.83 13.33 14.81
C ARG A 353 0.76 14.33 15.22
N SER A 354 -0.33 14.33 14.46
CA SER A 354 -1.56 15.05 14.78
C SER A 354 -2.60 14.09 15.34
N GLN A 355 -3.48 14.60 16.21
CA GLN A 355 -4.66 13.87 16.67
C GLN A 355 -5.68 13.63 15.54
N LEU A 356 -5.76 14.55 14.58
CA LEU A 356 -6.73 14.53 13.47
C LEU A 356 -6.15 13.96 12.17
N SER A 357 -4.85 14.15 11.92
CA SER A 357 -4.20 13.71 10.67
C SER A 357 -3.32 12.47 10.84
N GLY A 358 -3.12 11.99 12.07
CA GLY A 358 -2.22 10.88 12.36
C GLY A 358 -0.75 11.25 12.20
N GLU A 359 0.10 10.28 11.90
CA GLU A 359 1.53 10.52 11.69
C GLU A 359 1.79 11.14 10.32
N TYR A 360 2.70 12.12 10.27
CA TYR A 360 3.07 12.82 9.06
C TYR A 360 4.56 13.10 9.00
N CYS A 361 5.09 13.29 7.79
CA CYS A 361 6.44 13.75 7.55
C CYS A 361 6.48 14.97 6.63
N VAL A 362 7.45 15.83 6.89
CA VAL A 362 7.90 16.89 5.98
C VAL A 362 9.23 16.42 5.41
N GLU A 363 9.30 16.28 4.09
CA GLU A 363 10.48 15.78 3.41
C GLU A 363 10.90 16.69 2.26
N ASN A 364 12.20 16.84 2.05
CA ASN A 364 12.74 17.42 0.83
C ASN A 364 13.03 16.30 -0.17
N VAL A 365 12.64 16.50 -1.42
CA VAL A 365 12.87 15.55 -2.53
C VAL A 365 13.37 16.30 -3.76
N ARG A 366 13.89 15.57 -4.73
CA ARG A 366 14.24 16.12 -6.04
C ARG A 366 13.09 15.86 -7.02
N GLY A 367 12.58 16.92 -7.64
CA GLY A 367 11.55 16.85 -8.68
C GLY A 367 12.08 16.30 -10.00
N GLU A 368 11.18 16.05 -10.95
CA GLU A 368 11.53 15.55 -12.29
C GLU A 368 12.34 16.57 -13.11
N ASP A 369 12.14 17.86 -12.83
CA ASP A 369 12.93 18.99 -13.35
C ASP A 369 14.33 19.10 -12.74
N GLY A 370 14.65 18.27 -11.74
CA GLY A 370 15.91 18.27 -11.01
C GLY A 370 16.00 19.30 -9.88
N GLU A 371 14.97 20.13 -9.69
CA GLU A 371 14.90 21.14 -8.63
C GLU A 371 14.47 20.52 -7.30
N PRO A 372 14.82 21.12 -6.15
CA PRO A 372 14.40 20.63 -4.85
C PRO A 372 12.97 21.07 -4.51
N TYR A 373 12.17 20.15 -3.97
CA TYR A 373 10.81 20.38 -3.50
C TYR A 373 10.68 19.94 -2.05
N ARG A 374 9.82 20.63 -1.29
CA ARG A 374 9.38 20.22 0.04
C ARG A 374 7.98 19.67 -0.04
N ARG A 375 7.76 18.51 0.57
CA ARG A 375 6.48 17.80 0.60
C ARG A 375 6.00 17.56 2.01
N LEU A 376 4.69 17.65 2.19
CA LEU A 376 3.96 17.16 3.35
C LEU A 376 3.29 15.84 2.94
N VAL A 377 3.49 14.78 3.72
CA VAL A 377 2.89 13.47 3.47
C VAL A 377 2.32 12.92 4.78
N PHE A 378 1.07 12.48 4.74
CA PHE A 378 0.49 11.69 5.82
C PHE A 378 0.88 10.23 5.66
N LEU A 379 1.41 9.61 6.71
CA LEU A 379 1.91 8.23 6.64
C LEU A 379 0.78 7.20 6.54
N SER A 380 -0.43 7.57 6.98
CA SER A 380 -1.67 6.79 6.75
C SER A 380 -2.02 6.66 5.27
N ASN A 381 -1.66 7.64 4.44
CA ASN A 381 -1.85 7.62 2.98
C ASN A 381 -0.58 8.09 2.27
N SER A 382 0.48 7.29 2.39
CA SER A 382 1.81 7.65 1.88
C SER A 382 1.90 7.73 0.35
N ALA A 383 0.86 7.30 -0.37
CA ALA A 383 0.78 7.41 -1.83
C ALA A 383 0.36 8.82 -2.30
N LEU A 384 -0.21 9.64 -1.41
CA LEU A 384 -0.68 10.98 -1.73
C LEU A 384 0.21 12.05 -1.10
N VAL A 385 0.70 12.97 -1.93
CA VAL A 385 1.38 14.18 -1.45
C VAL A 385 0.30 15.20 -1.09
N GLN A 386 0.28 15.61 0.18
CA GLN A 386 -0.75 16.51 0.73
C GLN A 386 -0.48 17.96 0.36
N SER A 387 0.78 18.37 0.38
CA SER A 387 1.19 19.70 -0.07
C SER A 387 2.63 19.66 -0.57
N GLU A 388 2.92 20.46 -1.59
CA GLU A 388 4.24 20.57 -2.19
C GLU A 388 4.61 22.04 -2.38
N SER A 389 5.89 22.37 -2.21
CA SER A 389 6.42 23.69 -2.52
C SER A 389 7.84 23.60 -3.07
N ARG A 390 8.12 24.34 -4.15
CA ARG A 390 9.46 24.40 -4.72
C ARG A 390 10.41 25.15 -3.78
N LEU A 391 11.65 24.70 -3.70
CA LEU A 391 12.69 25.32 -2.88
C LEU A 391 13.74 26.02 -3.76
N LEU A 392 14.22 27.17 -3.29
CA LEU A 392 15.30 27.95 -3.91
C LEU A 392 16.57 27.83 -3.07
N SER A 393 17.71 27.62 -3.72
CA SER A 393 19.02 27.68 -3.07
C SER A 393 19.43 29.13 -2.78
N SER A 394 19.82 29.41 -1.53
CA SER A 394 20.32 30.73 -1.11
C SER A 394 21.59 31.19 -1.84
N ALA A 395 22.30 30.31 -2.56
CA ALA A 395 23.54 30.63 -3.27
C ALA A 395 23.37 31.49 -4.53
N SER A 396 22.15 31.65 -5.05
CA SER A 396 21.87 32.54 -6.20
C SER A 396 21.92 34.04 -5.85
N ARG A 397 22.08 34.39 -4.57
CA ARG A 397 22.03 35.78 -4.07
C ARG A 397 23.30 36.61 -4.31
N HIS A 398 24.42 36.04 -4.75
CA HIS A 398 25.65 36.82 -5.01
C HIS A 398 26.36 36.50 -6.34
N LYS A 399 26.23 37.46 -7.28
CA LYS A 399 27.11 37.79 -8.41
C LYS A 399 27.29 36.79 -9.56
N LYS A 400 26.92 37.26 -10.75
CA LYS A 400 27.67 37.08 -12.01
C LYS A 400 29.19 37.23 -11.75
N SER A 401 29.90 36.12 -11.64
CA SER A 401 31.36 36.06 -11.73
C SER A 401 31.81 34.66 -12.12
N LYS A 402 32.48 34.56 -13.27
CA LYS A 402 33.05 33.34 -13.88
C LYS A 402 33.95 32.55 -12.92
N LYS A 403 33.63 31.27 -12.68
CA LYS A 403 34.52 30.12 -12.95
C LYS A 403 33.81 28.80 -12.62
N ARG A 404 33.79 27.89 -13.61
CA ARG A 404 33.42 26.48 -13.45
C ARG A 404 34.38 25.82 -12.43
N ALA A 405 33.84 25.35 -11.31
CA ALA A 405 34.47 24.37 -10.45
C ALA A 405 33.41 23.31 -10.06
N LYS A 406 33.84 22.05 -10.06
CA LYS A 406 33.05 20.83 -9.90
C LYS A 406 32.06 20.90 -8.73
N ALA A 407 30.80 20.56 -9.00
CA ALA A 407 29.76 20.37 -8.01
C ALA A 407 30.01 19.06 -7.25
N SER A 408 30.44 19.18 -6.00
CA SER A 408 30.36 18.14 -4.98
C SER A 408 30.05 18.80 -3.64
N ALA A 409 29.20 18.15 -2.85
CA ALA A 409 28.74 18.47 -1.50
C ALA A 409 27.34 19.11 -1.43
N ALA A 410 26.44 18.34 -0.82
CA ALA A 410 25.09 18.68 -0.43
C ALA A 410 25.06 20.02 0.34
N ALA A 411 24.28 20.97 -0.17
CA ALA A 411 23.92 22.15 0.59
C ALA A 411 23.10 21.70 1.81
N SER A 412 23.44 22.19 3.00
CA SER A 412 22.67 21.92 4.21
C SER A 412 21.25 22.48 4.05
N SER A 413 20.25 21.72 4.51
CA SER A 413 18.82 22.04 4.40
C SER A 413 18.41 23.39 5.01
N SER A 414 19.26 23.98 5.86
CA SER A 414 19.14 25.34 6.40
C SER A 414 19.28 26.47 5.38
N SER A 415 19.69 26.19 4.14
CA SER A 415 19.92 27.20 3.08
C SER A 415 18.83 27.25 2.00
N LEU A 416 17.79 26.44 2.12
CA LEU A 416 16.70 26.31 1.15
C LEU A 416 15.47 27.12 1.62
N LEU A 417 15.00 28.03 0.77
CA LEU A 417 13.82 28.86 1.01
C LEU A 417 12.67 28.43 0.10
N VAL A 418 11.43 28.54 0.57
CA VAL A 418 10.25 28.26 -0.26
C VAL A 418 10.08 29.35 -1.33
N ASP A 419 9.84 28.94 -2.56
CA ASP A 419 9.47 29.81 -3.68
C ASP A 419 7.97 30.16 -3.60
N SER A 420 7.64 31.30 -2.99
CA SER A 420 6.23 31.72 -2.90
C SER A 420 5.61 32.06 -4.26
N GLY A 421 6.42 32.29 -5.31
CA GLY A 421 5.94 32.63 -6.64
C GLY A 421 5.54 31.43 -7.51
N PHE A 422 5.73 30.20 -7.02
CA PHE A 422 5.45 28.98 -7.76
C PHE A 422 4.42 28.12 -7.03
N LEU A 423 3.26 27.92 -7.66
CA LEU A 423 2.24 26.99 -7.19
C LEU A 423 2.49 25.62 -7.82
N CYS A 424 2.89 24.64 -7.00
CA CYS A 424 3.16 23.28 -7.45
C CYS A 424 1.91 22.56 -7.97
N CYS A 425 0.77 22.77 -7.31
CA CYS A 425 -0.49 22.12 -7.67
C CYS A 425 -1.17 22.87 -8.83
N ALA A 426 -1.50 22.16 -9.91
CA ALA A 426 -2.16 22.76 -11.07
C ALA A 426 -3.58 23.28 -10.73
N HIS A 427 -4.33 22.58 -9.88
CA HIS A 427 -5.65 23.06 -9.43
C HIS A 427 -5.56 24.37 -8.64
N HIS A 428 -4.52 24.60 -7.82
CA HIS A 428 -4.33 25.91 -7.15
C HIS A 428 -4.14 27.04 -8.14
N GLN A 429 -3.44 26.79 -9.26
CA GLN A 429 -3.27 27.78 -10.31
C GLN A 429 -4.62 28.15 -10.95
N VAL A 430 -5.48 27.17 -11.21
CA VAL A 430 -6.84 27.40 -11.74
C VAL A 430 -7.72 28.16 -10.73
N MET A 431 -7.66 27.81 -9.44
CA MET A 431 -8.40 28.52 -8.39
C MET A 431 -7.99 30.00 -8.30
N VAL A 432 -6.70 30.31 -8.45
CA VAL A 432 -6.21 31.70 -8.54
C VAL A 432 -6.71 32.35 -9.83
N ALA A 433 -6.62 31.67 -10.97
CA ALA A 433 -7.04 32.19 -12.26
C ALA A 433 -8.53 32.54 -12.30
N ALA A 434 -9.37 31.77 -11.60
CA ALA A 434 -10.79 32.02 -11.48
C ALA A 434 -11.15 33.40 -10.89
N LEU A 435 -10.26 33.98 -10.06
CA LEU A 435 -10.47 35.34 -9.52
C LEU A 435 -10.49 36.42 -10.61
N ALA A 436 -10.00 36.14 -11.82
CA ALA A 436 -10.14 37.04 -12.97
C ALA A 436 -11.62 37.33 -13.29
N LEU A 437 -12.51 36.37 -13.01
CA LEU A 437 -13.94 36.46 -13.30
C LEU A 437 -14.70 37.38 -12.35
N LEU A 438 -14.12 37.75 -11.20
CA LEU A 438 -14.69 38.74 -10.29
C LEU A 438 -14.71 40.15 -10.88
N GLN A 439 -13.91 40.41 -11.92
CA GLN A 439 -13.79 41.71 -12.60
C GLN A 439 -14.62 41.78 -13.90
N GLU A 440 -15.42 40.74 -14.18
CA GLU A 440 -16.33 40.69 -15.32
C GLU A 440 -17.48 41.68 -15.09
N GLY A 441 -17.63 42.65 -15.99
CA GLY A 441 -18.62 43.73 -15.90
C GLY A 441 -18.18 45.04 -15.20
N THR A 442 -17.04 45.08 -14.51
CA THR A 442 -16.57 46.32 -13.86
C THR A 442 -15.79 47.24 -14.82
N GLN A 443 -16.25 48.49 -14.94
CA GLN A 443 -15.62 49.58 -15.72
C GLN A 443 -14.63 50.44 -14.91
N HIS A 444 -14.58 50.30 -13.57
CA HIS A 444 -13.72 51.09 -12.69
C HIS A 444 -12.44 50.35 -12.24
N ASP A 445 -11.45 51.16 -11.82
CA ASP A 445 -10.09 50.81 -11.43
C ASP A 445 -9.97 49.63 -10.46
N THR A 446 -8.81 48.97 -10.52
CA THR A 446 -8.36 47.79 -9.77
C THR A 446 -8.20 47.97 -8.25
N ASP A 447 -8.83 48.99 -7.67
CA ASP A 447 -8.61 49.42 -6.27
C ASP A 447 -9.69 48.95 -5.29
N VAL A 448 -10.65 48.14 -5.75
CA VAL A 448 -11.66 47.54 -4.85
C VAL A 448 -11.02 46.37 -4.09
N PRO A 449 -11.00 46.39 -2.75
CA PRO A 449 -10.46 45.30 -1.96
C PRO A 449 -11.28 44.03 -2.21
N VAL A 450 -10.59 42.89 -2.33
CA VAL A 450 -11.21 41.58 -2.58
C VAL A 450 -11.14 40.76 -1.30
N SER A 451 -12.29 40.29 -0.81
CA SER A 451 -12.36 39.42 0.37
C SER A 451 -12.50 37.94 -0.04
N VAL A 452 -11.61 37.09 0.46
CA VAL A 452 -11.57 35.66 0.16
C VAL A 452 -11.66 34.84 1.46
N LEU A 453 -12.62 33.93 1.53
CA LEU A 453 -12.66 32.87 2.54
C LEU A 453 -12.14 31.58 1.93
N LEU A 454 -11.13 30.97 2.54
CA LEU A 454 -10.56 29.69 2.13
C LEU A 454 -10.78 28.66 3.26
N VAL A 455 -11.35 27.51 2.93
CA VAL A 455 -11.42 26.37 3.87
C VAL A 455 -10.44 25.30 3.42
N GLY A 456 -9.51 24.96 4.31
CA GLY A 456 -8.36 24.10 4.04
C GLY A 456 -7.08 24.92 3.83
N LEU A 457 -6.10 24.76 4.72
CA LEU A 457 -4.80 25.43 4.62
C LEU A 457 -3.78 24.58 3.87
N GLY A 458 -3.72 23.28 4.18
CA GLY A 458 -2.63 22.41 3.74
C GLY A 458 -1.26 22.98 4.14
N GLY A 459 -0.32 23.04 3.19
CA GLY A 459 0.99 23.70 3.37
C GLY A 459 0.95 25.24 3.29
N GLY A 460 -0.21 25.85 3.05
CA GLY A 460 -0.39 27.30 3.01
C GLY A 460 0.04 27.99 1.70
N GLY A 461 0.38 27.23 0.65
CA GLY A 461 0.85 27.77 -0.63
C GLY A 461 -0.16 28.69 -1.33
N LEU A 462 -1.40 28.22 -1.49
CA LEU A 462 -2.50 28.98 -2.11
C LEU A 462 -2.79 30.32 -1.38
N PRO A 463 -3.09 30.34 -0.07
CA PRO A 463 -3.39 31.60 0.62
C PRO A 463 -2.18 32.54 0.69
N GLN A 464 -0.96 32.01 0.83
CA GLN A 464 0.26 32.83 0.78
C GLN A 464 0.44 33.49 -0.60
N PHE A 465 0.20 32.75 -1.69
CA PHE A 465 0.28 33.28 -3.05
C PHE A 465 -0.72 34.41 -3.26
N LEU A 466 -1.99 34.22 -2.86
CA LEU A 466 -3.00 35.27 -2.95
C LEU A 466 -2.53 36.55 -2.24
N ARG A 467 -2.09 36.44 -0.99
CA ARG A 467 -1.60 37.57 -0.18
C ARG A 467 -0.37 38.28 -0.78
N ASP A 468 0.55 37.52 -1.36
CA ASP A 468 1.82 38.03 -1.90
C ASP A 468 1.66 38.74 -3.25
N PHE A 469 0.77 38.23 -4.11
CA PHE A 469 0.71 38.66 -5.51
C PHE A 469 -0.54 39.46 -5.89
N LEU A 470 -1.64 39.35 -5.12
CA LEU A 470 -2.84 40.14 -5.38
C LEU A 470 -2.87 41.39 -4.50
N PRO A 471 -2.80 42.61 -5.09
CA PRO A 471 -2.93 43.84 -4.33
C PRO A 471 -4.35 43.95 -3.76
N GLY A 472 -4.48 44.45 -2.53
CA GLY A 472 -5.78 44.71 -1.90
C GLY A 472 -6.60 43.47 -1.50
N VAL A 473 -6.08 42.25 -1.64
CA VAL A 473 -6.78 41.04 -1.17
C VAL A 473 -6.67 40.89 0.34
N SER A 474 -7.77 40.48 0.96
CA SER A 474 -7.83 40.00 2.35
C SER A 474 -8.28 38.54 2.33
N VAL A 475 -7.47 37.66 2.93
CA VAL A 475 -7.67 36.21 2.93
C VAL A 475 -7.92 35.73 4.36
N GLU A 476 -9.02 35.05 4.56
CA GLU A 476 -9.37 34.38 5.80
C GLU A 476 -9.33 32.88 5.56
N VAL A 477 -8.49 32.16 6.30
CA VAL A 477 -8.34 30.70 6.17
C VAL A 477 -8.98 30.01 7.36
N VAL A 478 -9.75 28.96 7.13
CA VAL A 478 -10.23 28.04 8.17
C VAL A 478 -9.50 26.72 8.03
N GLU A 479 -8.78 26.31 9.07
CA GLU A 479 -8.03 25.05 9.10
C GLU A 479 -8.51 24.19 10.27
N LEU A 480 -8.86 22.94 9.98
CA LEU A 480 -9.37 22.01 10.97
C LEU A 480 -8.29 21.56 11.96
N ASP A 481 -7.07 21.33 11.47
CA ASP A 481 -5.98 20.77 12.25
C ASP A 481 -4.94 21.84 12.65
N PRO A 482 -4.83 22.21 13.94
CA PRO A 482 -3.86 23.20 14.40
C PRO A 482 -2.41 22.81 14.05
N VAL A 483 -2.12 21.51 13.96
CA VAL A 483 -0.78 21.03 13.61
C VAL A 483 -0.43 21.38 12.15
N MET A 484 -1.41 21.44 11.25
CA MET A 484 -1.16 21.85 9.86
C MET A 484 -0.76 23.33 9.77
N LEU A 485 -1.36 24.19 10.60
CA LEU A 485 -0.94 25.59 10.72
C LEU A 485 0.50 25.72 11.23
N GLU A 486 0.88 24.93 12.24
CA GLU A 486 2.27 24.90 12.73
C GLU A 486 3.23 24.44 11.63
N VAL A 487 2.88 23.38 10.91
CA VAL A 487 3.69 22.83 9.82
C VAL A 487 3.86 23.83 8.68
N ALA A 488 2.77 24.46 8.25
CA ALA A 488 2.80 25.48 7.20
C ALA A 488 3.71 26.65 7.58
N THR A 489 3.60 27.12 8.83
CA THR A 489 4.37 28.26 9.35
C THR A 489 5.85 27.93 9.51
N GLN A 490 6.18 26.77 10.06
CA GLN A 490 7.57 26.39 10.35
C GLN A 490 8.32 25.94 9.10
N TRP A 491 7.67 25.19 8.22
CA TRP A 491 8.36 24.44 7.16
C TRP A 491 8.00 24.88 5.74
N PHE A 492 6.83 25.47 5.52
CA PHE A 492 6.38 25.89 4.18
C PHE A 492 6.44 27.41 3.97
N GLY A 493 6.94 28.17 4.95
CA GLY A 493 7.14 29.61 4.82
C GLY A 493 5.85 30.42 4.86
N PHE A 494 4.75 29.83 5.33
CA PHE A 494 3.48 30.50 5.53
C PHE A 494 3.61 31.60 6.60
N ARG A 495 3.10 32.80 6.31
CA ARG A 495 3.26 33.99 7.16
C ARG A 495 1.95 34.77 7.26
N PRO A 496 1.10 34.44 8.24
CA PRO A 496 -0.11 35.21 8.49
C PRO A 496 0.23 36.65 8.93
N ASP A 497 -0.64 37.59 8.56
CA ASP A 497 -0.55 39.01 8.90
C ASP A 497 -1.93 39.65 8.91
N GLY A 498 -2.02 40.99 8.92
CA GLY A 498 -3.32 41.69 8.92
C GLY A 498 -4.17 41.48 7.66
N ARG A 499 -3.59 40.99 6.55
CA ARG A 499 -4.31 40.66 5.31
C ARG A 499 -4.51 39.16 5.11
N LEU A 500 -3.80 38.32 5.86
CA LEU A 500 -3.91 36.86 5.80
C LEU A 500 -4.07 36.30 7.22
N THR A 501 -5.30 35.96 7.57
CA THR A 501 -5.65 35.46 8.90
C THR A 501 -6.02 33.99 8.85
N VAL A 502 -5.81 33.27 9.95
CA VAL A 502 -6.17 31.85 10.07
C VAL A 502 -7.00 31.64 11.33
N THR A 503 -8.12 30.95 11.18
CA THR A 503 -8.97 30.45 12.27
C THR A 503 -8.84 28.94 12.32
N VAL A 504 -8.45 28.40 13.48
CA VAL A 504 -8.44 26.95 13.70
C VAL A 504 -9.84 26.50 14.09
N GLY A 505 -10.43 25.59 13.32
CA GLY A 505 -11.76 25.06 13.57
C GLY A 505 -12.37 24.35 12.36
N ASP A 506 -13.55 23.77 12.55
CA ASP A 506 -14.29 23.11 11.47
C ASP A 506 -14.87 24.16 10.50
N GLY A 507 -14.57 24.00 9.21
CA GLY A 507 -15.09 24.85 8.14
C GLY A 507 -16.62 24.84 8.03
N LEU A 508 -17.26 23.70 8.29
CA LEU A 508 -18.72 23.57 8.29
C LEU A 508 -19.32 24.42 9.41
N GLU A 509 -18.79 24.30 10.63
CA GLU A 509 -19.25 25.05 11.80
C GLU A 509 -19.00 26.55 11.62
N HIS A 510 -17.83 26.93 11.10
CA HIS A 510 -17.45 28.31 10.88
C HIS A 510 -18.36 29.00 9.86
N ILE A 511 -18.61 28.37 8.71
CA ILE A 511 -19.56 28.91 7.71
C ILE A 511 -20.97 29.03 8.29
N CYS A 512 -21.41 28.04 9.08
CA CYS A 512 -22.70 28.12 9.75
C CYS A 512 -22.77 29.24 10.79
N ALA A 513 -21.66 29.57 11.45
CA ALA A 513 -21.58 30.69 12.40
C ALA A 513 -21.63 32.04 11.69
N LEU A 514 -20.84 32.21 10.61
CA LEU A 514 -20.84 33.43 9.80
C LEU A 514 -22.22 33.76 9.22
N GLU A 515 -22.93 32.75 8.71
CA GLU A 515 -24.28 32.95 8.18
C GLU A 515 -25.30 33.31 9.27
N ARG A 516 -25.16 32.76 10.49
CA ARG A 516 -26.00 33.09 11.64
C ARG A 516 -25.75 34.49 12.20
N GLU A 517 -24.49 34.91 12.26
CA GLU A 517 -24.09 36.24 12.72
C GLU A 517 -24.56 37.34 11.74
N GLY A 518 -24.45 37.05 10.44
CA GLY A 518 -24.85 37.96 9.37
C GLY A 518 -23.93 39.19 9.21
N GLY A 519 -24.13 39.93 8.11
CA GLY A 519 -23.45 41.21 7.88
C GLY A 519 -22.03 41.13 7.30
N ARG A 520 -21.53 39.93 7.01
CA ARG A 520 -20.24 39.71 6.31
C ARG A 520 -20.49 38.96 5.02
N LEU A 521 -19.93 39.46 3.92
CA LEU A 521 -20.01 38.85 2.60
C LEU A 521 -18.59 38.75 2.01
N PHE A 522 -18.36 37.71 1.23
CA PHE A 522 -17.09 37.43 0.58
C PHE A 522 -17.21 37.53 -0.94
N ASP A 523 -16.17 38.03 -1.60
CA ASP A 523 -16.11 38.04 -3.06
C ASP A 523 -15.73 36.67 -3.61
N ALA A 524 -14.94 35.89 -2.87
CA ALA A 524 -14.70 34.50 -3.21
C ALA A 524 -14.73 33.60 -1.97
N ILE A 525 -15.35 32.42 -2.12
CA ILE A 525 -15.26 31.35 -1.15
C ILE A 525 -14.61 30.16 -1.86
N MET A 526 -13.46 29.71 -1.35
CA MET A 526 -12.68 28.60 -1.89
C MET A 526 -12.75 27.41 -0.94
N LEU A 527 -13.09 26.23 -1.45
CA LEU A 527 -12.99 24.98 -0.72
C LEU A 527 -11.88 24.12 -1.31
N ASP A 528 -10.86 23.87 -0.49
CA ASP A 528 -9.73 22.99 -0.79
C ASP A 528 -9.52 22.00 0.37
N VAL A 529 -10.56 21.22 0.65
CA VAL A 529 -10.60 20.29 1.78
C VAL A 529 -10.43 18.85 1.27
N ASP A 530 -9.43 18.14 1.78
CA ASP A 530 -9.22 16.72 1.51
C ASP A 530 -10.04 15.84 2.47
N ASN A 531 -10.62 14.77 1.95
CA ASN A 531 -11.26 13.69 2.69
C ASN A 531 -10.25 12.56 2.88
N LYS A 532 -9.83 12.38 4.14
CA LYS A 532 -8.86 11.36 4.54
C LYS A 532 -9.37 9.93 4.37
N ASP A 533 -10.68 9.73 4.19
CA ASP A 533 -11.27 8.42 3.94
C ASP A 533 -11.44 8.15 2.43
N CYS A 534 -10.52 7.36 1.87
CA CYS A 534 -10.54 6.96 0.46
C CYS A 534 -11.59 5.87 0.13
N SER A 535 -12.32 5.33 1.11
CA SER A 535 -13.29 4.23 0.89
C SER A 535 -14.61 4.69 0.26
N LEU A 536 -14.91 5.99 0.29
CA LEU A 536 -16.20 6.56 -0.11
C LEU A 536 -16.27 7.02 -1.58
N GLY A 537 -15.23 6.78 -2.40
CA GLY A 537 -15.24 7.11 -3.84
C GLY A 537 -15.12 8.60 -4.19
N MET A 538 -15.23 9.49 -3.20
CA MET A 538 -14.98 10.94 -3.27
C MET A 538 -13.90 11.33 -2.27
N SER A 539 -12.83 11.93 -2.78
CA SER A 539 -11.66 12.32 -1.98
C SER A 539 -11.64 13.80 -1.65
N CYS A 540 -12.18 14.69 -2.49
CA CYS A 540 -12.25 16.12 -2.15
C CYS A 540 -13.56 16.71 -2.68
N PRO A 541 -14.40 17.38 -1.88
CA PRO A 541 -14.38 17.48 -0.41
C PRO A 541 -15.15 16.32 0.26
N PRO A 542 -15.20 16.23 1.61
CA PRO A 542 -16.17 15.39 2.31
C PRO A 542 -17.62 15.72 1.90
N ALA A 543 -18.50 14.71 1.85
CA ALA A 543 -19.86 14.85 1.32
C ALA A 543 -20.67 16.01 1.95
N ALA A 544 -20.49 16.27 3.25
CA ALA A 544 -21.16 17.35 3.96
C ALA A 544 -20.92 18.75 3.35
N PHE A 545 -19.77 18.98 2.69
CA PHE A 545 -19.46 20.26 2.04
C PHE A 545 -20.21 20.48 0.71
N VAL A 546 -20.81 19.43 0.14
CA VAL A 546 -21.55 19.48 -1.13
C VAL A 546 -23.03 19.17 -0.96
N GLU A 547 -23.52 19.09 0.28
CA GLU A 547 -24.94 18.97 0.56
C GLU A 547 -25.67 20.30 0.30
N THR A 548 -26.84 20.23 -0.35
CA THR A 548 -27.63 21.40 -0.74
C THR A 548 -27.86 22.41 0.40
N PRO A 549 -28.22 22.00 1.64
CA PRO A 549 -28.42 22.96 2.73
C PRO A 549 -27.15 23.74 3.09
N PHE A 550 -25.98 23.12 2.95
CA PHE A 550 -24.70 23.77 3.21
C PHE A 550 -24.28 24.68 2.06
N LEU A 551 -24.46 24.23 0.81
CA LEU A 551 -24.23 25.06 -0.37
C LEU A 551 -25.07 26.33 -0.36
N GLN A 552 -26.32 26.27 0.14
CA GLN A 552 -27.16 27.46 0.30
C GLN A 552 -26.56 28.48 1.28
N LYS A 553 -25.88 28.03 2.33
CA LYS A 553 -25.20 28.92 3.29
C LYS A 553 -24.00 29.62 2.63
N ILE A 554 -23.25 28.90 1.81
CA ILE A 554 -22.17 29.48 1.01
C ILE A 554 -22.74 30.53 0.06
N HIS A 555 -23.82 30.22 -0.65
CA HIS A 555 -24.50 31.17 -1.54
C HIS A 555 -24.88 32.46 -0.81
N ASN A 556 -25.50 32.35 0.38
CA ASN A 556 -25.91 33.50 1.19
C ASN A 556 -24.73 34.37 1.71
N LEU A 557 -23.51 33.83 1.76
CA LEU A 557 -22.31 34.53 2.21
C LEU A 557 -21.51 35.17 1.06
N LEU A 558 -21.92 34.97 -0.19
CA LEU A 558 -21.28 35.61 -1.33
C LEU A 558 -21.85 37.01 -1.59
N THR A 559 -21.00 37.90 -2.08
CA THR A 559 -21.47 39.16 -2.69
C THR A 559 -22.22 38.85 -4.00
N PRO A 560 -23.03 39.77 -4.56
CA PRO A 560 -23.71 39.55 -5.85
C PRO A 560 -22.76 39.27 -7.02
N ARG A 561 -21.53 39.81 -6.94
CA ARG A 561 -20.42 39.54 -7.88
C ARG A 561 -19.57 38.34 -7.48
N GLY A 562 -19.93 37.66 -6.40
CA GLY A 562 -19.12 36.67 -5.73
C GLY A 562 -19.04 35.35 -6.47
N LEU A 563 -17.96 34.62 -6.18
CA LEU A 563 -17.63 33.35 -6.82
C LEU A 563 -17.33 32.27 -5.78
N PHE A 564 -18.05 31.16 -5.87
CA PHE A 564 -17.70 29.94 -5.13
C PHE A 564 -16.79 29.05 -6.00
N ILE A 565 -15.65 28.66 -5.45
CA ILE A 565 -14.62 27.87 -6.14
C ILE A 565 -14.41 26.58 -5.37
N LEU A 566 -14.65 25.44 -6.02
CA LEU A 566 -14.58 24.12 -5.40
C LEU A 566 -13.56 23.24 -6.12
N ASN A 567 -12.58 22.72 -5.38
CA ASN A 567 -11.73 21.62 -5.84
C ASN A 567 -12.47 20.29 -5.66
N LEU A 568 -12.87 19.64 -6.76
CA LEU A 568 -13.60 18.38 -6.77
C LEU A 568 -12.70 17.22 -7.24
N VAL A 569 -12.57 16.19 -6.41
CA VAL A 569 -11.93 14.91 -6.74
C VAL A 569 -12.93 13.79 -6.49
N CYS A 570 -13.62 13.36 -7.55
CA CYS A 570 -14.60 12.29 -7.50
C CYS A 570 -14.36 11.28 -8.62
N ARG A 571 -13.96 10.05 -8.25
CA ARG A 571 -13.68 8.98 -9.22
C ARG A 571 -14.94 8.23 -9.66
N ASP A 572 -15.98 8.26 -8.83
CA ASP A 572 -17.27 7.68 -9.17
C ASP A 572 -18.07 8.64 -10.08
N PRO A 573 -18.38 8.25 -11.33
CA PRO A 573 -19.09 9.10 -12.26
C PRO A 573 -20.55 9.37 -11.85
N THR A 574 -21.19 8.44 -11.12
CA THR A 574 -22.57 8.60 -10.65
C THR A 574 -22.64 9.60 -9.51
N LEU A 575 -21.73 9.49 -8.55
CA LEU A 575 -21.59 10.41 -7.44
C LEU A 575 -21.20 11.81 -7.92
N ARG A 576 -20.25 11.90 -8.88
CA ARG A 576 -19.87 13.17 -9.53
C ARG A 576 -21.09 13.87 -10.13
N LYS A 577 -21.93 13.14 -10.85
CA LYS A 577 -23.15 13.69 -11.44
C LYS A 577 -24.11 14.21 -10.37
N SER A 578 -24.32 13.45 -9.29
CA SER A 578 -25.16 13.88 -8.17
C SER A 578 -24.65 15.17 -7.50
N VAL A 579 -23.33 15.32 -7.34
CA VAL A 579 -22.73 16.56 -6.80
C VAL A 579 -22.97 17.74 -7.74
N LEU A 580 -22.76 17.57 -9.04
CA LEU A 580 -22.99 18.62 -10.03
C LEU A 580 -24.47 19.05 -10.07
N GLU A 581 -25.40 18.09 -9.96
CA GLU A 581 -26.84 18.38 -9.86
C GLU A 581 -27.16 19.16 -8.57
N GLY A 582 -26.56 18.80 -7.44
CA GLY A 582 -26.69 19.52 -6.17
C GLY A 582 -26.14 20.95 -6.24
N VAL A 583 -24.95 21.15 -6.79
CA VAL A 583 -24.33 22.47 -6.98
C VAL A 583 -25.16 23.34 -7.92
N SER A 584 -25.59 22.79 -9.06
CA SER A 584 -26.40 23.52 -10.05
C SER A 584 -27.82 23.84 -9.54
N SER A 585 -28.30 23.16 -8.50
CA SER A 585 -29.59 23.48 -7.88
C SER A 585 -29.54 24.76 -7.03
N VAL A 586 -28.35 25.16 -6.57
CA VAL A 586 -28.14 26.36 -5.73
C VAL A 586 -27.54 27.50 -6.54
N PHE A 587 -26.57 27.21 -7.40
CA PHE A 587 -25.86 28.22 -8.19
C PHE A 587 -26.38 28.24 -9.63
N PRO A 588 -26.88 29.40 -10.13
CA PRO A 588 -27.51 29.48 -11.45
C PRO A 588 -26.55 29.30 -12.63
N THR A 589 -25.25 29.58 -12.42
CA THR A 589 -24.22 29.44 -13.45
C THR A 589 -23.01 28.71 -12.87
N VAL A 590 -22.68 27.56 -13.45
CA VAL A 590 -21.54 26.73 -13.03
C VAL A 590 -20.65 26.45 -14.25
N LEU A 591 -19.37 26.78 -14.11
CA LEU A 591 -18.33 26.42 -15.07
C LEU A 591 -17.40 25.39 -14.44
N SER A 592 -16.77 24.55 -15.26
CA SER A 592 -15.79 23.56 -14.82
C SER A 592 -14.51 23.65 -15.62
N GLN A 593 -13.39 23.48 -14.92
CA GLN A 593 -12.07 23.32 -15.51
C GLN A 593 -11.49 21.99 -15.05
N LYS A 594 -11.30 21.07 -15.99
CA LYS A 594 -10.60 19.81 -15.72
C LYS A 594 -9.10 20.06 -15.77
N ILE A 595 -8.37 19.47 -14.83
CA ILE A 595 -6.91 19.54 -14.80
C ILE A 595 -6.36 18.38 -15.63
N GLU A 596 -5.52 18.69 -16.62
CA GLU A 596 -4.89 17.66 -17.44
C GLU A 596 -4.05 16.71 -16.57
N GLN A 597 -4.17 15.40 -16.81
CA GLN A 597 -3.42 14.34 -16.13
C GLN A 597 -3.70 14.17 -14.62
N GLU A 598 -4.58 14.98 -14.03
CA GLU A 598 -5.06 14.83 -12.65
C GLU A 598 -6.54 14.43 -12.62
N VAL A 599 -7.02 13.93 -11.48
CA VAL A 599 -8.44 13.63 -11.26
C VAL A 599 -9.23 14.88 -10.83
N ASN A 600 -8.51 15.97 -10.53
CA ASN A 600 -9.07 17.21 -10.03
C ASN A 600 -9.87 17.94 -11.12
N GLU A 601 -11.05 18.42 -10.72
CA GLU A 601 -11.90 19.32 -11.49
C GLU A 601 -12.23 20.52 -10.61
N VAL A 602 -11.95 21.72 -11.10
CA VAL A 602 -12.27 22.95 -10.37
C VAL A 602 -13.61 23.48 -10.86
N LEU A 603 -14.60 23.56 -9.98
CA LEU A 603 -15.92 24.13 -10.27
C LEU A 603 -15.97 25.61 -9.87
N LEU A 604 -16.48 26.45 -10.77
CA LEU A 604 -16.64 27.90 -10.60
C LEU A 604 -18.13 28.22 -10.61
N CYS A 605 -18.68 28.59 -9.46
CA CYS A 605 -20.12 28.75 -9.26
C CYS A 605 -20.44 30.21 -8.94
N PHE A 606 -21.23 30.87 -9.79
CA PHE A 606 -21.57 32.28 -9.65
C PHE A 606 -22.80 32.47 -8.76
N HIS A 607 -22.81 33.52 -7.93
CA HIS A 607 -23.98 33.89 -7.13
C HIS A 607 -25.18 34.28 -8.01
N ASP A 608 -24.97 35.21 -8.94
CA ASP A 608 -25.99 35.71 -9.87
C ASP A 608 -25.97 34.94 -11.19
N GLN A 609 -27.12 34.89 -11.86
CA GLN A 609 -27.24 34.29 -13.17
C GLN A 609 -26.44 35.11 -14.20
N LYS A 610 -25.44 34.46 -14.80
CA LYS A 610 -24.64 35.02 -15.89
C LYS A 610 -24.77 34.16 -17.13
N ASP A 611 -24.74 34.80 -18.30
CA ASP A 611 -24.68 34.07 -19.58
C ASP A 611 -23.26 33.50 -19.76
N PRO A 612 -23.08 32.16 -19.79
CA PRO A 612 -21.78 31.54 -20.01
C PRO A 612 -21.10 32.01 -21.29
N ALA A 613 -21.86 32.28 -22.35
CA ALA A 613 -21.29 32.74 -23.61
C ALA A 613 -20.63 34.13 -23.46
N CYS A 614 -21.23 35.01 -22.65
CA CYS A 614 -20.67 36.33 -22.36
C CYS A 614 -19.38 36.23 -21.52
N ILE A 615 -19.37 35.35 -20.53
CA ILE A 615 -18.19 35.08 -19.69
C ILE A 615 -17.03 34.59 -20.57
N LEU A 616 -17.28 33.58 -21.42
CA LEU A 616 -16.25 33.01 -22.29
C LEU A 616 -15.70 34.04 -23.29
N THR A 617 -16.54 34.95 -23.78
CA THR A 617 -16.11 36.01 -24.72
C THR A 617 -15.27 37.09 -24.04
N SER A 618 -15.52 37.37 -22.75
CA SER A 618 -14.78 38.37 -21.96
C SER A 618 -13.57 37.81 -21.20
N LEU A 619 -13.41 36.49 -21.22
CA LEU A 619 -12.39 35.74 -20.49
C LEU A 619 -10.96 36.23 -20.76
N ASP A 620 -10.57 36.38 -22.04
CA ASP A 620 -9.24 36.86 -22.43
C ASP A 620 -8.91 38.25 -21.90
N LYS A 621 -9.93 39.11 -21.78
CA LYS A 621 -9.77 40.46 -21.24
C LYS A 621 -9.57 40.40 -19.72
N CYS A 622 -10.36 39.58 -19.03
CA CYS A 622 -10.25 39.37 -17.59
C CYS A 622 -8.92 38.71 -17.21
N ALA A 623 -8.51 37.68 -17.94
CA ALA A 623 -7.24 36.98 -17.75
C ALA A 623 -6.04 37.93 -17.87
N ARG A 624 -6.00 38.76 -18.93
CA ARG A 624 -4.93 39.74 -19.12
C ARG A 624 -4.87 40.80 -18.02
N ARG A 625 -6.02 41.22 -17.47
CA ARG A 625 -6.07 42.16 -16.34
C ARG A 625 -5.47 41.54 -15.09
N LEU A 626 -5.87 40.31 -14.74
CA LEU A 626 -5.31 39.61 -13.59
C LEU A 626 -3.81 39.35 -13.76
N GLN A 627 -3.39 38.90 -14.95
CA GLN A 627 -1.97 38.71 -15.29
C GLN A 627 -1.17 40.01 -15.09
N GLY A 628 -1.74 41.15 -15.50
CA GLY A 628 -1.14 42.46 -15.29
C GLY A 628 -0.98 42.82 -13.82
N ALA A 629 -1.99 42.56 -12.99
CA ALA A 629 -1.95 42.78 -11.53
C ALA A 629 -0.91 41.90 -10.83
N LEU A 630 -0.81 40.62 -11.22
CA LEU A 630 0.21 39.69 -10.70
C LEU A 630 1.63 40.10 -11.08
N SER A 631 1.78 40.78 -12.23
CA SER A 631 3.08 41.24 -12.75
C SER A 631 3.52 42.60 -12.19
N SER A 632 2.59 43.41 -11.68
CA SER A 632 2.85 44.75 -11.15
C SER A 632 3.15 44.77 -9.64
N SER A 633 3.05 43.62 -8.95
CA SER A 633 3.35 43.56 -7.53
C SER A 633 4.83 43.93 -7.26
N THR A 634 5.05 44.71 -6.21
CA THR A 634 6.35 45.29 -5.83
C THR A 634 7.32 44.27 -5.21
N THR A 635 7.08 42.96 -5.40
CA THR A 635 7.93 41.91 -4.86
C THR A 635 9.29 41.83 -5.59
N PRO A 636 10.37 41.48 -4.87
CA PRO A 636 11.71 41.39 -5.45
C PRO A 636 11.79 40.36 -6.60
N ALA A 637 12.73 40.56 -7.52
CA ALA A 637 12.83 39.82 -8.79
C ALA A 637 12.93 38.27 -8.70
N CYS A 638 13.18 37.70 -7.51
CA CYS A 638 13.16 36.24 -7.28
C CYS A 638 11.77 35.68 -6.89
N CYS A 639 10.77 36.54 -6.75
CA CYS A 639 9.41 36.24 -6.31
C CYS A 639 8.43 36.84 -7.32
N ARG A 640 8.52 36.41 -8.59
CA ARG A 640 7.51 36.71 -9.61
C ARG A 640 6.51 35.55 -9.66
N ALA A 641 5.24 35.88 -9.80
CA ALA A 641 4.20 34.90 -10.06
C ALA A 641 4.51 34.13 -11.35
N GLN A 642 4.75 32.83 -11.24
CA GLN A 642 4.98 31.93 -12.37
C GLN A 642 3.68 31.22 -12.72
N ILE A 643 2.75 31.99 -13.28
CA ILE A 643 1.41 31.54 -13.65
C ILE A 643 0.98 32.22 -14.95
N ASP A 644 0.39 31.47 -15.88
CA ASP A 644 -0.24 31.98 -17.09
C ASP A 644 -1.77 31.85 -16.97
N ILE A 645 -2.42 32.94 -16.58
CA ILE A 645 -3.87 32.98 -16.35
C ILE A 645 -4.64 32.73 -17.66
N SER A 646 -4.11 33.22 -18.78
CA SER A 646 -4.76 33.05 -20.08
C SER A 646 -4.73 31.60 -20.53
N GLU A 647 -3.65 30.87 -20.27
CA GLU A 647 -3.57 29.44 -20.58
C GLU A 647 -4.52 28.60 -19.71
N LEU A 648 -4.55 28.85 -18.40
CA LEU A 648 -5.31 28.06 -17.43
C LEU A 648 -6.83 28.14 -17.59
N LEU A 649 -7.34 29.20 -18.22
CA LEU A 649 -8.78 29.40 -18.43
C LEU A 649 -9.24 29.04 -19.85
N LYS A 650 -8.35 28.64 -20.77
CA LYS A 650 -8.71 28.36 -22.18
C LYS A 650 -9.77 27.28 -22.33
N ASP A 651 -9.68 26.23 -21.51
CA ASP A 651 -10.54 25.04 -21.61
C ASP A 651 -11.74 25.10 -20.66
N LEU A 652 -12.05 26.29 -20.13
CA LEU A 652 -13.16 26.49 -19.22
C LEU A 652 -14.48 26.19 -19.95
N ALA A 653 -15.25 25.24 -19.42
CA ALA A 653 -16.49 24.77 -20.02
C ALA A 653 -17.69 24.97 -19.08
N VAL A 654 -18.89 24.90 -19.62
CA VAL A 654 -20.11 24.79 -18.80
C VAL A 654 -20.14 23.38 -18.20
N ALA A 655 -20.36 23.28 -16.89
CA ALA A 655 -20.21 22.05 -16.11
C ALA A 655 -21.28 20.98 -16.39
#